data_AF-A0A5C1AX96-F1
#
_entry.id   AF-A0A5C1AX96-F1
#
_cell.length_a   1.000
_cell.length_b   1.000
_cell.length_c   1.000
_cell.angle_alpha   90.00
_cell.angle_beta   90.00
_cell.angle_gamma   90.00
#
_symmetry.space_group_name_H-M   'P 1'
#
loop_
_entity.id
_entity.type
_entity.pdbx_description
1 polymer ?
#
loop_
_entity_poly.entity_id
_entity_poly.type
_entity_poly.pdbx_seq_one_letter_code
_entity_poly.pdbx_strand_id
1 'polypeptide(L)'
;MPGVNSETTRRMPGKRVGGFLYIHKSAVDLLEPADRATIASAAALLSAIDWNVAKVCGPKISLLLYEDFDDVAFPALLQSCTFNPTSGAIEVHDYRRRANPPILHRKETLLRPDDHRVPRFAALTRQAEDHGLFADTKTIGTRKRWNELIAKGGLVLRGHSLAKAHETAVKVERYRTALVRRDLSQPIALMRRLGMINRETTVFDYGCGQGHDVASLIENGYDAFGWDPHFAADGPRKEADAVNLGYVVNVIENQAERIETVRDAWGFARRTLVVSAMPWGKSPTVSLKSYKDGFLTSRGTFQKYFTQEELRSLVATATGEEPISLAPGMVAVFRDKDLEQEVSFRRRSKAAVLAERFRPPRQERSVRVVAPFVRERIASELEDIWRTALDLGRLPLAAELAEETLGGLARARVSVDRALSISCEMFDHADLDRAAEARREDLLVHFALTLFPGAPRHSTMPKSIQRDVRTFFGSHAQALEQSRAALFSVGQSGILAKAAEQAQSEGIGTVSDCYRCSTDQISRAPGPIRIVLGCAEVIASEIATSDFVEIGLEDGIVRAISCEDSSRSIPVISEIIEVDLKALRTKRRKQRDRLLYLKARYMAQDDPARPAQEVVDGKLLSSGIVSATGQGPDAGTLARLLRP
;
A
#
# COMPACT_ATOMS: atom_id res chain seq x y z
N MET A 1 7.95 -21.97 -21.27
CA MET A 1 7.53 -21.14 -22.41
C MET A 1 6.22 -21.69 -22.94
N PRO A 2 5.11 -21.05 -22.55
CA PRO A 2 4.26 -20.42 -23.56
C PRO A 2 3.94 -18.96 -23.20
N GLY A 3 4.16 -18.08 -24.18
CA GLY A 3 3.47 -16.81 -24.43
C GLY A 3 3.27 -15.83 -23.29
N VAL A 4 4.26 -14.99 -23.03
CA VAL A 4 4.04 -13.66 -22.42
C VAL A 4 3.31 -12.80 -23.45
N ASN A 5 1.98 -12.72 -23.36
CA ASN A 5 1.21 -11.70 -24.05
C ASN A 5 1.19 -10.44 -23.18
N SER A 6 2.20 -9.59 -23.34
CA SER A 6 2.20 -8.20 -22.86
C SER A 6 1.48 -7.32 -23.89
N GLU A 7 0.16 -7.46 -23.97
CA GLU A 7 -0.70 -6.42 -24.53
C GLU A 7 -1.85 -6.25 -23.54
N THR A 8 -1.80 -5.17 -22.76
CA THR A 8 -2.91 -4.72 -21.93
C THR A 8 -4.03 -4.28 -22.88
N THR A 9 -4.78 -5.24 -23.42
CA THR A 9 -5.90 -4.98 -24.31
C THR A 9 -6.91 -4.20 -23.49
N ARG A 10 -7.09 -2.92 -23.82
CA ARG A 10 -8.16 -2.07 -23.31
C ARG A 10 -9.46 -2.87 -23.47
N ARG A 11 -10.01 -3.42 -22.39
CA ARG A 11 -11.25 -4.22 -22.48
C ARG A 11 -12.33 -3.28 -22.98
N MET A 12 -12.74 -3.44 -24.23
CA MET A 12 -13.92 -2.75 -24.75
C MET A 12 -15.11 -3.09 -23.85
N PRO A 13 -15.86 -2.09 -23.37
CA PRO A 13 -17.01 -2.36 -22.53
C PRO A 13 -18.09 -3.11 -23.32
N GLY A 14 -18.89 -3.87 -22.58
CA GLY A 14 -20.02 -4.60 -23.12
C GLY A 14 -19.79 -6.11 -23.22
N LYS A 15 -20.88 -6.83 -22.98
CA LYS A 15 -20.93 -8.29 -22.92
C LYS A 15 -21.30 -8.85 -24.29
N ARG A 16 -20.41 -9.63 -24.90
CA ARG A 16 -20.69 -10.34 -26.16
C ARG A 16 -21.09 -11.79 -25.89
N VAL A 17 -22.33 -12.15 -26.24
CA VAL A 17 -22.83 -13.54 -26.11
C VAL A 17 -23.74 -13.86 -27.28
N GLY A 18 -23.47 -14.97 -27.98
CA GLY A 18 -24.33 -15.49 -29.05
C GLY A 18 -24.51 -14.51 -30.22
N GLY A 19 -23.48 -13.75 -30.59
CA GLY A 19 -23.54 -12.73 -31.65
C GLY A 19 -24.19 -11.40 -31.23
N PHE A 20 -24.60 -11.26 -29.97
CA PHE A 20 -25.16 -10.02 -29.42
C PHE A 20 -24.12 -9.27 -28.58
N LEU A 21 -24.07 -7.95 -28.73
CA LEU A 21 -23.37 -7.04 -27.81
C LEU A 21 -24.39 -6.38 -26.88
N TYR A 22 -24.20 -6.52 -25.56
CA TYR A 22 -24.98 -5.80 -24.55
C TYR A 22 -24.12 -4.74 -23.89
N ILE A 23 -24.61 -3.51 -23.79
CA ILE A 23 -23.88 -2.41 -23.17
C ILE A 23 -24.81 -1.48 -22.39
N HIS A 24 -24.35 -0.96 -21.27
CA HIS A 24 -25.08 0.05 -20.51
C HIS A 24 -24.93 1.43 -21.17
N LYS A 25 -25.94 2.29 -21.08
CA LYS A 25 -25.95 3.62 -21.71
C LYS A 25 -24.74 4.49 -21.36
N SER A 26 -24.18 4.35 -20.16
CA SER A 26 -22.99 5.10 -19.70
C SER A 26 -21.68 4.69 -20.38
N ALA A 27 -21.66 3.59 -21.14
CA ALA A 27 -20.47 3.08 -21.81
C ALA A 27 -20.56 3.13 -23.34
N VAL A 28 -21.65 3.65 -23.90
CA VAL A 28 -21.89 3.68 -25.36
C VAL A 28 -20.89 4.56 -26.10
N ASP A 29 -20.38 5.61 -25.46
CA ASP A 29 -19.35 6.50 -26.01
C ASP A 29 -18.02 5.80 -26.29
N LEU A 30 -17.73 4.69 -25.59
CA LEU A 30 -16.54 3.85 -25.74
C LEU A 30 -16.64 2.78 -26.83
N LEU A 31 -17.79 2.65 -27.49
CA LEU A 31 -17.94 1.72 -28.62
C LEU A 31 -17.33 2.27 -29.89
N GLU A 32 -17.10 1.35 -30.85
CA GLU A 32 -16.71 1.72 -32.20
C GLU A 32 -17.68 2.74 -32.82
N PRO A 33 -17.20 3.68 -33.65
CA PRO A 33 -18.03 4.75 -34.20
C PRO A 33 -19.30 4.25 -34.89
N ALA A 34 -19.23 3.10 -35.58
CA ALA A 34 -20.37 2.49 -36.25
C ALA A 34 -21.45 2.03 -35.26
N ASP A 35 -21.08 1.26 -34.23
CA ASP A 35 -22.02 0.78 -33.19
C ASP A 35 -22.62 1.97 -32.42
N ARG A 36 -21.79 2.97 -32.08
CA ARG A 36 -22.21 4.19 -31.38
C ARG A 36 -23.22 5.01 -32.19
N ALA A 37 -22.94 5.24 -33.47
CA ALA A 37 -23.84 5.97 -34.36
C ALA A 37 -25.18 5.24 -34.54
N THR A 38 -25.13 3.91 -34.66
CA THR A 38 -26.32 3.07 -34.83
C THR A 38 -27.19 3.14 -33.57
N ILE A 39 -26.61 3.01 -32.37
CA ILE A 39 -27.33 3.17 -31.09
C ILE A 39 -27.90 4.60 -30.96
N ALA A 40 -27.12 5.63 -31.29
CA ALA A 40 -27.57 7.02 -31.22
C ALA A 40 -28.77 7.28 -32.16
N SER A 41 -28.74 6.73 -33.38
CA SER A 41 -29.87 6.81 -34.31
C SER A 41 -31.12 6.12 -33.78
N ALA A 42 -30.98 4.92 -33.21
CA ALA A 42 -32.12 4.22 -32.60
C ALA A 42 -32.65 4.96 -31.37
N ALA A 43 -31.79 5.51 -30.52
CA ALA A 43 -32.18 6.32 -29.37
C ALA A 43 -32.91 7.61 -29.77
N ALA A 44 -32.50 8.25 -30.87
CA ALA A 44 -33.19 9.42 -31.42
C ALA A 44 -34.58 9.06 -31.98
N LEU A 45 -34.69 7.96 -32.72
CA LEU A 45 -35.96 7.46 -33.25
C LEU A 45 -36.93 7.00 -32.15
N LEU A 46 -36.39 6.49 -31.04
CA LEU A 46 -37.14 5.94 -29.91
C LEU A 46 -37.08 6.86 -28.68
N SER A 47 -37.05 8.18 -28.89
CA SER A 47 -36.84 9.17 -27.82
C SER A 47 -37.89 9.15 -26.71
N ALA A 48 -39.09 8.62 -26.99
CA ALA A 48 -40.17 8.45 -26.01
C ALA A 48 -39.98 7.25 -25.06
N ILE A 49 -38.95 6.41 -25.29
CA ILE A 49 -38.71 5.18 -24.54
C ILE A 49 -37.48 5.38 -23.65
N ASP A 50 -37.66 5.23 -22.34
CA ASP A 50 -36.54 5.17 -21.42
C ASP A 50 -35.79 3.84 -21.56
N TRP A 51 -34.47 3.86 -21.38
CA TRP A 51 -33.62 2.69 -21.48
C TRP A 51 -32.35 2.85 -20.65
N ASN A 52 -31.75 1.71 -20.28
CA ASN A 52 -30.45 1.66 -19.61
C ASN A 52 -29.47 0.69 -20.27
N VAL A 53 -29.94 -0.26 -21.10
CA VAL A 53 -29.08 -1.20 -21.81
C VAL A 53 -29.41 -1.22 -23.31
N ALA A 54 -28.39 -1.12 -24.16
CA ALA A 54 -28.52 -1.39 -25.60
C ALA A 54 -28.05 -2.81 -25.90
N LYS A 55 -28.78 -3.50 -26.79
CA LYS A 55 -28.44 -4.81 -27.34
C LYS A 55 -28.31 -4.69 -28.86
N VAL A 56 -27.12 -4.98 -29.38
CA VAL A 56 -26.79 -4.86 -30.81
C VAL A 56 -26.57 -6.25 -31.41
N CYS A 57 -27.15 -6.50 -32.59
CA CYS A 57 -27.00 -7.75 -33.37
C CYS A 57 -26.92 -7.43 -34.86
N GLY A 58 -25.70 -7.28 -35.39
CA GLY A 58 -25.53 -6.74 -36.74
C GLY A 58 -26.26 -5.39 -36.86
N PRO A 59 -27.15 -5.20 -37.85
CA PRO A 59 -27.88 -3.95 -38.01
C PRO A 59 -29.06 -3.79 -37.02
N LYS A 60 -29.52 -4.86 -36.36
CA LYS A 60 -30.69 -4.83 -35.47
C LYS A 60 -30.30 -4.31 -34.09
N ILE A 61 -31.06 -3.35 -33.56
CA ILE A 61 -30.83 -2.75 -32.23
C ILE A 61 -32.04 -2.94 -31.35
N SER A 62 -31.83 -3.35 -30.11
CA SER A 62 -32.84 -3.30 -29.06
C SER A 62 -32.42 -2.36 -27.93
N LEU A 63 -33.24 -1.37 -27.61
CA LEU A 63 -33.14 -0.56 -26.40
C LEU A 63 -33.95 -1.25 -25.30
N LEU A 64 -33.27 -1.61 -24.22
CA LEU A 64 -33.79 -2.39 -23.10
C LEU A 64 -33.86 -1.50 -21.86
N LEU A 65 -35.03 -1.51 -21.21
CA LEU A 65 -35.23 -0.93 -19.90
C LEU A 65 -35.29 -2.05 -18.87
N TYR A 66 -34.24 -2.16 -18.07
CA TYR A 66 -34.23 -2.97 -16.87
C TYR A 66 -34.73 -2.17 -15.66
N GLU A 67 -35.14 -2.86 -14.59
CA GLU A 67 -35.27 -2.26 -13.25
C GLU A 67 -34.02 -1.50 -12.85
N ASP A 68 -34.13 -0.70 -11.77
CA ASP A 68 -33.05 0.18 -11.31
C ASP A 68 -31.69 -0.53 -11.34
N PHE A 69 -30.83 -0.05 -12.23
CA PHE A 69 -29.57 -0.70 -12.56
C PHE A 69 -28.58 -0.62 -11.39
N ASP A 70 -28.78 0.33 -10.48
CA ASP A 70 -27.91 0.56 -9.34
C ASP A 70 -28.37 -0.21 -8.12
N ASP A 71 -29.67 -0.16 -7.81
CA ASP A 71 -30.25 -0.70 -6.59
C ASP A 71 -30.66 -2.18 -6.68
N VAL A 72 -31.03 -2.66 -7.87
CA VAL A 72 -31.49 -4.06 -8.03
C VAL A 72 -30.33 -4.96 -8.46
N ALA A 73 -30.08 -6.04 -7.72
CA ALA A 73 -28.95 -6.93 -7.94
C ALA A 73 -29.01 -7.70 -9.27
N PHE A 74 -30.17 -8.30 -9.57
CA PHE A 74 -30.45 -8.97 -10.85
C PHE A 74 -31.70 -8.33 -11.46
N PRO A 75 -31.57 -7.15 -12.09
CA PRO A 75 -32.72 -6.36 -12.49
C PRO A 75 -33.51 -7.09 -13.57
N ALA A 76 -34.84 -7.09 -13.45
CA ALA A 76 -35.71 -7.66 -14.47
C ALA A 76 -35.88 -6.71 -15.66
N LEU A 77 -36.05 -7.29 -16.84
CA LEU A 77 -36.42 -6.55 -18.03
C LEU A 77 -37.86 -6.03 -17.86
N LEU A 78 -38.05 -4.71 -17.93
CA LEU A 78 -39.34 -4.05 -17.87
C LEU A 78 -39.90 -3.81 -19.27
N GLN A 79 -39.06 -3.38 -20.21
CA GLN A 79 -39.48 -3.09 -21.57
C GLN A 79 -38.34 -3.36 -22.56
N SER A 80 -38.68 -3.82 -23.76
CA SER A 80 -37.75 -3.97 -24.89
C SER A 80 -38.35 -3.30 -26.11
N CYS A 81 -37.62 -2.36 -26.70
CA CYS A 81 -37.97 -1.78 -27.98
C CYS A 81 -36.89 -2.11 -29.01
N THR A 82 -37.28 -2.71 -30.12
CA THR A 82 -36.36 -3.22 -31.12
C THR A 82 -36.61 -2.57 -32.46
N PHE A 83 -35.56 -1.98 -33.02
CA PHE A 83 -35.56 -1.36 -34.33
C PHE A 83 -34.80 -2.25 -35.32
N ASN A 84 -35.44 -2.54 -36.45
CA ASN A 84 -34.82 -3.21 -37.59
C ASN A 84 -34.62 -2.18 -38.72
N PRO A 85 -33.39 -1.70 -38.97
CA PRO A 85 -33.16 -0.67 -39.99
C PRO A 85 -33.40 -1.18 -41.42
N THR A 86 -33.34 -2.49 -41.67
CA THR A 86 -33.58 -3.06 -43.00
C THR A 86 -35.07 -3.00 -43.38
N SER A 87 -35.97 -3.17 -42.41
CA SER A 87 -37.42 -3.14 -42.64
C SER A 87 -38.12 -1.89 -42.14
N GLY A 88 -37.43 -1.04 -41.37
CA GLY A 88 -38.02 0.11 -40.67
C GLY A 88 -38.96 -0.27 -39.52
N ALA A 89 -39.10 -1.57 -39.21
CA ALA A 89 -40.06 -2.04 -38.21
C ALA A 89 -39.58 -1.74 -36.78
N ILE A 90 -40.53 -1.31 -35.93
CA ILE A 90 -40.33 -1.09 -34.50
C ILE A 90 -41.20 -2.10 -33.74
N GLU A 91 -40.56 -2.97 -32.94
CA GLU A 91 -41.22 -3.95 -32.09
C GLU A 91 -41.09 -3.57 -30.62
N VAL A 92 -42.20 -3.35 -29.92
CA VAL A 92 -42.22 -3.03 -28.48
C VAL A 92 -42.82 -4.19 -27.70
N HIS A 93 -42.10 -4.65 -26.68
CA HIS A 93 -42.55 -5.68 -25.74
C HIS A 93 -42.51 -5.14 -24.32
N ASP A 94 -43.65 -5.16 -23.62
CA ASP A 94 -43.77 -4.79 -22.20
C ASP A 94 -43.77 -6.06 -21.32
N TYR A 95 -42.85 -6.10 -20.36
CA TYR A 95 -42.66 -7.21 -19.43
C TYR A 95 -43.08 -6.85 -17.99
N ARG A 96 -43.51 -5.62 -17.70
CA ARG A 96 -43.82 -5.11 -16.35
C ARG A 96 -44.87 -5.95 -15.61
N ARG A 97 -45.84 -6.50 -16.35
CA ARG A 97 -46.91 -7.36 -15.79
C ARG A 97 -46.59 -8.84 -15.80
N ARG A 98 -45.42 -9.25 -16.32
CA ARG A 98 -45.04 -10.66 -16.43
C ARG A 98 -44.63 -11.19 -15.05
N ALA A 99 -45.29 -12.25 -14.58
CA ALA A 99 -45.00 -12.84 -13.28
C ALA A 99 -43.56 -13.43 -13.17
N ASN A 100 -43.00 -13.88 -14.29
CA ASN A 100 -41.64 -14.41 -14.36
C ASN A 100 -40.84 -13.75 -15.50
N PRO A 101 -40.36 -12.50 -15.30
CA PRO A 101 -39.65 -11.76 -16.33
C PRO A 101 -38.20 -12.26 -16.49
N PRO A 102 -37.58 -12.03 -17.66
CA PRO A 102 -36.15 -12.20 -17.84
C PRO A 102 -35.34 -11.28 -16.91
N ILE A 103 -34.19 -11.72 -16.43
CA ILE A 103 -33.31 -10.93 -15.55
C ILE A 103 -31.91 -10.77 -16.14
N LEU A 104 -31.24 -9.67 -15.78
CA LEU A 104 -29.87 -9.40 -16.15
C LEU A 104 -28.90 -10.01 -15.13
N HIS A 105 -27.90 -10.71 -15.65
CA HIS A 105 -26.78 -11.24 -14.87
C HIS A 105 -25.47 -10.63 -15.35
N ARG A 106 -24.47 -10.61 -14.47
CA ARG A 106 -23.12 -10.09 -14.75
C ARG A 106 -23.16 -8.65 -15.25
N LYS A 107 -23.93 -7.79 -14.57
CA LYS A 107 -24.18 -6.42 -15.02
C LYS A 107 -22.93 -5.54 -14.96
N GLU A 108 -21.91 -5.92 -14.19
CA GLU A 108 -20.56 -5.34 -14.21
C GLU A 108 -19.94 -5.35 -15.61
N THR A 109 -20.25 -6.37 -16.42
CA THR A 109 -19.66 -6.51 -17.77
C THR A 109 -20.27 -5.57 -18.81
N LEU A 110 -21.39 -4.91 -18.49
CA LEU A 110 -22.05 -3.94 -19.36
C LEU A 110 -21.57 -2.52 -19.11
N LEU A 111 -20.85 -2.28 -18.02
CA LEU A 111 -20.36 -0.98 -17.61
C LEU A 111 -19.01 -0.65 -18.24
N ARG A 112 -18.59 0.60 -18.07
CA ARG A 112 -17.24 1.03 -18.42
C ARG A 112 -16.22 0.32 -17.53
N PRO A 113 -14.99 0.06 -18.00
CA PRO A 113 -13.95 -0.52 -17.15
C PRO A 113 -13.62 0.34 -15.93
N ASP A 114 -13.77 1.66 -16.05
CA ASP A 114 -13.51 2.68 -15.01
C ASP A 114 -14.79 3.08 -14.24
N ASP A 115 -15.87 2.28 -14.30
CA ASP A 115 -17.12 2.57 -13.60
C ASP A 115 -17.07 2.11 -12.13
N HIS A 116 -17.41 2.98 -11.20
CA HIS A 116 -17.27 2.72 -9.75
C HIS A 116 -18.17 1.62 -9.20
N ARG A 117 -19.22 1.23 -9.95
CA ARG A 117 -20.13 0.17 -9.55
C ARG A 117 -19.56 -1.22 -9.83
N VAL A 118 -18.52 -1.33 -10.67
CA VAL A 118 -17.95 -2.60 -11.11
C VAL A 118 -17.51 -3.48 -9.95
N PRO A 119 -16.72 -3.01 -8.94
CA PRO A 119 -16.29 -3.89 -7.85
C PRO A 119 -17.45 -4.53 -7.08
N ARG A 120 -18.49 -3.74 -6.77
CA ARG A 120 -19.69 -4.21 -6.05
C ARG A 120 -20.46 -5.26 -6.87
N PHE A 121 -20.64 -5.03 -8.16
CA PHE A 121 -21.39 -5.94 -9.04
C PHE A 121 -20.60 -7.21 -9.36
N ALA A 122 -19.29 -7.09 -9.60
CA ALA A 122 -18.39 -8.22 -9.80
C ALA A 122 -18.29 -9.09 -8.55
N ALA A 123 -18.33 -8.50 -7.35
CA ALA A 123 -18.36 -9.23 -6.10
C ALA A 123 -19.60 -10.14 -5.97
N LEU A 124 -20.79 -9.62 -6.31
CA LEU A 124 -22.01 -10.42 -6.36
C LEU A 124 -21.91 -11.56 -7.38
N THR A 125 -21.39 -11.26 -8.58
CA THR A 125 -21.16 -12.28 -9.61
C THR A 125 -20.24 -13.38 -9.09
N ARG A 126 -19.12 -13.03 -8.46
CA ARG A 126 -18.20 -14.03 -7.89
C ARG A 126 -18.83 -14.85 -6.79
N GLN A 127 -19.55 -14.21 -5.85
CA GLN A 127 -20.26 -14.96 -4.82
C GLN A 127 -21.21 -15.99 -5.44
N ALA A 128 -21.93 -15.63 -6.50
CA ALA A 128 -22.80 -16.56 -7.21
C ALA A 128 -22.02 -17.66 -7.95
N GLU A 129 -20.84 -17.37 -8.51
CA GLU A 129 -19.95 -18.37 -9.12
C GLU A 129 -19.41 -19.36 -8.09
N ASP A 130 -18.92 -18.88 -6.95
CA ASP A 130 -18.35 -19.68 -5.86
C ASP A 130 -19.39 -20.65 -5.27
N HIS A 131 -20.66 -20.25 -5.24
CA HIS A 131 -21.78 -21.10 -4.84
C HIS A 131 -22.34 -21.96 -5.99
N GLY A 132 -21.71 -21.95 -7.17
CA GLY A 132 -22.10 -22.77 -8.31
C GLY A 132 -23.40 -22.34 -9.00
N LEU A 133 -23.94 -21.15 -8.71
CA LEU A 133 -25.23 -20.70 -9.28
C LEU A 133 -25.17 -20.48 -10.80
N PHE A 134 -23.96 -20.29 -11.35
CA PHE A 134 -23.73 -20.15 -12.80
C PHE A 134 -23.36 -21.44 -13.52
N ALA A 135 -23.39 -22.62 -12.86
CA ALA A 135 -22.97 -23.88 -13.45
C ALA A 135 -23.79 -24.27 -14.71
N ASP A 136 -25.10 -24.01 -14.71
CA ASP A 136 -25.97 -24.23 -15.86
C ASP A 136 -26.56 -22.91 -16.38
N THR A 137 -25.85 -22.27 -17.30
CA THR A 137 -26.19 -20.93 -17.81
C THR A 137 -27.46 -20.90 -18.68
N LYS A 138 -27.98 -22.04 -19.15
CA LYS A 138 -29.20 -22.09 -19.98
C LYS A 138 -30.46 -21.87 -19.17
N THR A 139 -30.37 -22.03 -17.86
CA THR A 139 -31.52 -22.21 -17.00
C THR A 139 -31.79 -21.02 -16.08
N ILE A 140 -30.83 -20.11 -15.94
CA ILE A 140 -30.86 -19.02 -14.98
C ILE A 140 -31.64 -17.78 -15.43
N GLY A 141 -32.07 -17.71 -16.70
CA GLY A 141 -32.50 -16.47 -17.35
C GLY A 141 -33.76 -15.78 -16.82
N THR A 142 -34.49 -16.34 -15.84
CA THR A 142 -35.78 -15.79 -15.35
C THR A 142 -35.80 -15.64 -13.83
N ARG A 143 -36.49 -14.62 -13.33
CA ARG A 143 -36.53 -14.26 -11.89
C ARG A 143 -36.92 -15.43 -10.99
N LYS A 144 -38.01 -16.14 -11.31
CA LYS A 144 -38.52 -17.25 -10.50
C LYS A 144 -37.46 -18.35 -10.36
N ARG A 145 -36.89 -18.78 -11.49
CA ARG A 145 -35.90 -19.85 -11.53
C ARG A 145 -34.60 -19.47 -10.84
N TRP A 146 -34.18 -18.21 -10.97
CA TRP A 146 -33.00 -17.71 -10.26
C TRP A 146 -33.20 -17.70 -8.75
N ASN A 147 -34.35 -17.24 -8.27
CA ASN A 147 -34.69 -17.27 -6.85
C ASN A 147 -34.77 -18.70 -6.30
N GLU A 148 -35.31 -19.65 -7.07
CA GLU A 148 -35.32 -21.08 -6.72
C GLU A 148 -33.91 -21.66 -6.60
N LEU A 149 -33.00 -21.29 -7.50
CA LEU A 149 -31.59 -21.72 -7.44
C LEU A 149 -30.88 -21.15 -6.21
N ILE A 150 -31.06 -19.85 -5.92
CA ILE A 150 -30.52 -19.21 -4.72
C ILE A 150 -31.04 -19.92 -3.46
N ALA A 151 -32.35 -20.16 -3.37
CA ALA A 151 -32.97 -20.83 -2.23
C ALA A 151 -32.51 -22.28 -2.09
N LYS A 152 -32.35 -23.02 -3.19
CA LYS A 152 -31.81 -24.39 -3.21
C LYS A 152 -30.37 -24.45 -2.68
N GLY A 153 -29.59 -23.39 -2.89
CA GLY A 153 -28.26 -23.24 -2.29
C GLY A 153 -28.26 -22.84 -0.80
N GLY A 154 -29.43 -22.70 -0.16
CA GLY A 154 -29.55 -22.23 1.23
C GLY A 154 -29.24 -20.74 1.41
N LEU A 155 -29.28 -19.97 0.33
CA LEU A 155 -28.92 -18.56 0.28
C LEU A 155 -30.16 -17.67 0.18
N VAL A 156 -29.97 -16.39 0.48
CA VAL A 156 -30.93 -15.31 0.25
C VAL A 156 -30.17 -14.12 -0.31
N LEU A 157 -30.76 -13.44 -1.30
CA LEU A 157 -30.23 -12.21 -1.85
C LEU A 157 -30.63 -11.03 -0.96
N ARG A 158 -29.65 -10.24 -0.49
CA ARG A 158 -29.86 -9.04 0.32
C ARG A 158 -29.07 -7.87 -0.29
N GLY A 159 -29.77 -6.96 -0.97
CA GLY A 159 -29.11 -5.95 -1.81
C GLY A 159 -28.25 -6.64 -2.87
N HIS A 160 -26.98 -6.23 -3.00
CA HIS A 160 -25.97 -6.85 -3.89
C HIS A 160 -25.07 -7.88 -3.19
N SER A 161 -25.59 -8.59 -2.19
CA SER A 161 -24.85 -9.68 -1.53
C SER A 161 -25.72 -10.92 -1.41
N LEU A 162 -25.11 -12.09 -1.64
CA LEU A 162 -25.67 -13.36 -1.21
C LEU A 162 -25.28 -13.61 0.25
N ALA A 163 -26.24 -14.04 1.06
CA ALA A 163 -26.05 -14.36 2.47
C ALA A 163 -26.77 -15.66 2.81
N LYS A 164 -26.40 -16.33 3.91
CA LYS A 164 -27.16 -17.49 4.39
C LYS A 164 -28.51 -17.02 4.95
N ALA A 165 -29.55 -17.84 4.84
CA ALA A 165 -30.91 -17.44 5.18
C ALA A 165 -31.09 -16.86 6.61
N HIS A 166 -30.30 -17.33 7.57
CA HIS A 166 -30.34 -16.90 8.98
C HIS A 166 -29.56 -15.60 9.30
N GLU A 167 -28.79 -15.06 8.35
CA GLU A 167 -27.86 -13.95 8.61
C GLU A 167 -28.55 -12.59 8.44
N THR A 168 -28.63 -11.76 9.50
CA THR A 168 -29.35 -10.46 9.43
C THR A 168 -28.54 -9.38 8.69
N ALA A 169 -29.18 -8.62 7.79
CA ALA A 169 -28.53 -7.52 7.06
C ALA A 169 -28.62 -6.22 7.86
N VAL A 170 -27.49 -5.53 8.01
CA VAL A 170 -27.41 -4.20 8.63
C VAL A 170 -26.93 -3.22 7.56
N LYS A 171 -27.58 -2.07 7.45
CA LYS A 171 -27.14 -0.98 6.55
C LYS A 171 -25.88 -0.35 7.13
N VAL A 172 -24.78 -0.38 6.37
CA VAL A 172 -23.48 0.17 6.78
C VAL A 172 -23.25 1.52 6.10
N GLU A 173 -22.99 2.56 6.87
CA GLU A 173 -22.71 3.92 6.36
C GLU A 173 -21.20 4.17 6.21
N ARG A 174 -20.58 3.59 5.18
CA ARG A 174 -19.12 3.61 4.99
C ARG A 174 -18.52 5.02 4.97
N TYR A 175 -19.21 5.98 4.36
CA TYR A 175 -18.74 7.36 4.17
C TYR A 175 -18.44 8.11 5.48
N ARG A 176 -18.97 7.67 6.63
CA ARG A 176 -18.81 8.36 7.92
C ARG A 176 -17.47 8.06 8.62
N THR A 177 -16.61 7.24 8.02
CA THR A 177 -15.28 6.91 8.56
C THR A 177 -14.17 7.84 8.07
N ALA A 178 -14.43 8.67 7.04
CA ALA A 178 -13.43 9.59 6.50
C ALA A 178 -12.99 10.61 7.56
N LEU A 179 -11.68 10.68 7.83
CA LEU A 179 -11.08 11.55 8.84
C LEU A 179 -10.56 12.85 8.21
N VAL A 180 -10.75 13.98 8.89
CA VAL A 180 -10.12 15.26 8.56
C VAL A 180 -8.72 15.29 9.18
N ARG A 181 -7.67 15.48 8.37
CA ARG A 181 -6.28 15.63 8.85
C ARG A 181 -5.58 16.75 8.09
N ARG A 182 -4.61 17.39 8.77
CA ARG A 182 -3.81 18.50 8.22
C ARG A 182 -2.47 18.05 7.62
N ASP A 183 -1.97 16.89 8.03
CA ASP A 183 -0.71 16.32 7.53
C ASP A 183 -0.96 15.17 6.56
N LEU A 184 0.05 14.85 5.73
CA LEU A 184 0.04 13.68 4.87
C LEU A 184 -0.23 12.41 5.68
N SER A 185 -1.00 11.52 5.08
CA SER A 185 -1.26 10.21 5.65
C SER A 185 -0.02 9.36 5.81
N GLN A 186 -0.05 8.44 6.79
CA GLN A 186 1.00 7.46 6.97
C GLN A 186 1.33 6.69 5.66
N PRO A 187 0.35 6.24 4.85
CA PRO A 187 0.60 5.66 3.53
C PRO A 187 1.37 6.56 2.57
N ILE A 188 0.90 7.79 2.34
CA ILE A 188 1.53 8.70 1.38
C ILE A 188 2.90 9.16 1.85
N ALA A 189 3.06 9.44 3.15
CA ALA A 189 4.34 9.78 3.75
C ALA A 189 5.36 8.63 3.57
N LEU A 190 4.93 7.38 3.76
CA LEU A 190 5.78 6.21 3.58
C LEU A 190 6.14 5.97 2.11
N MET A 191 5.19 6.13 1.19
CA MET A 191 5.43 6.04 -0.25
C MET A 191 6.50 7.04 -0.70
N ARG A 192 6.42 8.29 -0.21
CA ARG A 192 7.43 9.32 -0.50
C ARG A 192 8.79 8.93 0.07
N ARG A 193 8.83 8.56 1.35
CA ARG A 193 10.06 8.14 2.05
C ARG A 193 10.79 7.00 1.34
N LEU A 194 10.04 6.00 0.86
CA LEU A 194 10.59 4.84 0.18
C LEU A 194 10.86 5.07 -1.31
N GLY A 195 10.64 6.27 -1.84
CA GLY A 195 10.87 6.60 -3.25
C GLY A 195 9.84 6.02 -4.23
N MET A 196 8.68 5.56 -3.73
CA MET A 196 7.59 5.06 -4.59
C MET A 196 6.89 6.20 -5.33
N ILE A 197 6.93 7.41 -4.75
CA ILE A 197 6.40 8.63 -5.37
C ILE A 197 7.44 9.75 -5.32
N ASN A 198 7.55 10.50 -6.41
CA ASN A 198 8.33 11.71 -6.59
C ASN A 198 7.53 12.69 -7.49
N ARG A 199 8.11 13.83 -7.88
CA ARG A 199 7.41 14.84 -8.69
C ARG A 199 7.14 14.42 -10.14
N GLU A 200 7.89 13.43 -10.64
CA GLU A 200 7.75 12.85 -11.98
C GLU A 200 6.71 11.72 -12.02
N THR A 201 6.35 11.15 -10.88
CA THR A 201 5.35 10.08 -10.80
C THR A 201 3.94 10.64 -10.67
N THR A 202 3.02 10.07 -11.44
CA THR A 202 1.58 10.29 -11.26
C THR A 202 1.05 9.46 -10.09
N VAL A 203 0.29 10.08 -9.19
CA VAL A 203 -0.24 9.46 -7.97
C VAL A 203 -1.76 9.44 -7.97
N PHE A 204 -2.35 8.27 -7.76
CA PHE A 204 -3.80 8.11 -7.61
C PHE A 204 -4.16 7.65 -6.19
N ASP A 205 -4.91 8.47 -5.45
CA ASP A 205 -5.46 8.12 -4.16
C ASP A 205 -6.88 7.53 -4.31
N TYR A 206 -6.97 6.19 -4.28
CA TYR A 206 -8.21 5.44 -4.44
C TYR A 206 -8.96 5.38 -3.11
N GLY A 207 -10.13 6.02 -3.06
CA GLY A 207 -10.88 6.23 -1.83
C GLY A 207 -10.28 7.36 -0.99
N CYS A 208 -9.96 8.49 -1.63
CA CYS A 208 -9.29 9.64 -1.01
C CYS A 208 -10.11 10.33 0.10
N GLY A 209 -11.37 9.93 0.30
CA GLY A 209 -12.30 10.62 1.20
C GLY A 209 -12.39 12.09 0.82
N GLN A 210 -12.14 12.97 1.79
CA GLN A 210 -12.19 14.43 1.60
C GLN A 210 -11.02 15.01 0.78
N GLY A 211 -10.05 14.19 0.34
CA GLY A 211 -9.00 14.61 -0.60
C GLY A 211 -7.82 15.39 -0.01
N HIS A 212 -7.61 15.36 1.32
CA HIS A 212 -6.52 16.09 1.97
C HIS A 212 -5.12 15.69 1.48
N ASP A 213 -4.88 14.38 1.30
CA ASP A 213 -3.57 13.90 0.82
C ASP A 213 -3.30 14.38 -0.61
N VAL A 214 -4.33 14.33 -1.48
CA VAL A 214 -4.26 14.80 -2.86
C VAL A 214 -3.98 16.29 -2.91
N ALA A 215 -4.70 17.10 -2.12
CA ALA A 215 -4.47 18.54 -2.05
C ALA A 215 -3.04 18.86 -1.59
N SER A 216 -2.56 18.20 -0.53
CA SER A 216 -1.21 18.40 -0.02
C SER A 216 -0.13 17.98 -1.03
N LEU A 217 -0.32 16.88 -1.76
CA LEU A 217 0.60 16.46 -2.82
C LEU A 217 0.67 17.49 -3.95
N ILE A 218 -0.47 17.98 -4.42
CA ILE A 218 -0.53 19.02 -5.47
C ILE A 218 0.16 20.31 -5.00
N GLU A 219 -0.10 20.76 -3.78
CA GLU A 219 0.55 21.94 -3.18
C GLU A 219 2.09 21.80 -3.12
N ASN A 220 2.60 20.57 -3.05
CA ASN A 220 4.03 20.26 -3.02
C ASN A 220 4.62 19.89 -4.40
N GLY A 221 3.86 20.10 -5.47
CA GLY A 221 4.30 19.95 -6.86
C GLY A 221 4.29 18.52 -7.39
N TYR A 222 3.48 17.63 -6.81
CA TYR A 222 3.26 16.28 -7.34
C TYR A 222 2.06 16.27 -8.31
N ASP A 223 2.12 15.45 -9.36
CA ASP A 223 0.94 15.12 -10.17
C ASP A 223 0.10 14.08 -9.42
N ALA A 224 -0.93 14.54 -8.69
CA ALA A 224 -1.80 13.69 -7.89
C ALA A 224 -3.28 13.95 -8.18
N PHE A 225 -4.07 12.89 -8.12
CA PHE A 225 -5.53 12.96 -8.20
C PHE A 225 -6.17 11.90 -7.30
N GLY A 226 -7.46 12.04 -7.03
CA GLY A 226 -8.18 11.14 -6.15
C GLY A 226 -9.62 10.91 -6.59
N TRP A 227 -10.16 9.80 -6.10
CA TRP A 227 -11.55 9.43 -6.29
C TRP A 227 -12.11 8.85 -4.98
N ASP A 228 -13.35 9.16 -4.66
CA ASP A 228 -14.08 8.59 -3.54
C ASP A 228 -15.57 8.45 -3.91
N PRO A 229 -16.23 7.33 -3.60
CA PRO A 229 -17.62 7.11 -4.02
C PRO A 229 -18.62 8.12 -3.44
N HIS A 230 -18.28 8.84 -2.38
CA HIS A 230 -19.15 9.81 -1.73
C HIS A 230 -18.61 11.24 -1.81
N PHE A 231 -17.34 11.45 -1.44
CA PHE A 231 -16.77 12.80 -1.29
C PHE A 231 -16.16 13.35 -2.58
N ALA A 232 -15.83 12.48 -3.54
CA ALA A 232 -15.20 12.85 -4.81
C ALA A 232 -15.69 11.91 -5.92
N ALA A 233 -17.02 11.78 -6.07
CA ALA A 233 -17.64 10.83 -6.99
C ALA A 233 -17.29 11.09 -8.45
N ASP A 234 -17.12 12.38 -8.80
CA ASP A 234 -16.71 12.84 -10.13
C ASP A 234 -15.17 12.90 -10.29
N GLY A 235 -14.41 12.45 -9.29
CA GLY A 235 -12.95 12.38 -9.34
C GLY A 235 -12.46 11.42 -10.45
N PRO A 236 -11.32 11.72 -11.11
CA PRO A 236 -10.85 10.91 -12.22
C PRO A 236 -10.40 9.52 -11.76
N ARG A 237 -10.91 8.47 -12.42
CA ARG A 237 -10.45 7.07 -12.27
C ARG A 237 -9.66 6.67 -13.51
N LYS A 238 -8.39 7.06 -13.55
CA LYS A 238 -7.47 6.78 -14.65
C LYS A 238 -6.20 6.14 -14.10
N GLU A 239 -5.42 5.53 -14.99
CA GLU A 239 -4.14 4.94 -14.62
C GLU A 239 -3.17 5.98 -14.04
N ALA A 240 -2.36 5.54 -13.09
CA ALA A 240 -1.28 6.29 -12.46
C ALA A 240 -0.06 5.39 -12.22
N ASP A 241 1.10 5.99 -12.03
CA ASP A 241 2.34 5.27 -11.72
C ASP A 241 2.26 4.58 -10.37
N ALA A 242 1.77 5.31 -9.36
CA ALA A 242 1.56 4.80 -8.02
C ALA A 242 0.10 4.98 -7.58
N VAL A 243 -0.51 3.90 -7.10
CA VAL A 243 -1.87 3.93 -6.53
C VAL A 243 -1.79 3.70 -5.03
N ASN A 244 -2.48 4.54 -4.26
CA ASN A 244 -2.70 4.36 -2.83
C ASN A 244 -4.14 3.88 -2.59
N LEU A 245 -4.32 2.75 -1.91
CA LEU A 245 -5.59 2.26 -1.39
C LEU A 245 -5.57 2.37 0.14
N GLY A 246 -5.65 3.60 0.62
CA GLY A 246 -5.47 3.96 2.03
C GLY A 246 -6.70 3.71 2.89
N TYR A 247 -6.68 2.69 3.74
CA TYR A 247 -7.71 2.38 4.74
C TYR A 247 -9.11 2.02 4.21
N VAL A 248 -9.27 1.89 2.89
CA VAL A 248 -10.54 1.56 2.22
C VAL A 248 -11.03 0.14 2.51
N VAL A 249 -10.14 -0.86 2.47
CA VAL A 249 -10.54 -2.26 2.64
C VAL A 249 -11.13 -2.55 4.03
N ASN A 250 -10.84 -1.72 5.03
CA ASN A 250 -11.35 -1.93 6.39
C ASN A 250 -12.82 -1.61 6.53
N VAL A 251 -13.37 -0.75 5.67
CA VAL A 251 -14.74 -0.26 5.79
C VAL A 251 -15.71 -1.01 4.89
N ILE A 252 -15.22 -1.99 4.14
CA ILE A 252 -16.01 -2.85 3.25
C ILE A 252 -16.32 -4.15 3.99
N GLU A 253 -17.59 -4.36 4.30
CA GLU A 253 -18.10 -5.51 5.04
C GLU A 253 -18.24 -6.79 4.20
N ASN A 254 -18.23 -6.67 2.87
CA ASN A 254 -18.28 -7.81 1.96
C ASN A 254 -16.86 -8.22 1.53
N GLN A 255 -16.47 -9.45 1.88
CA GLN A 255 -15.14 -9.98 1.55
C GLN A 255 -14.87 -10.05 0.04
N ALA A 256 -15.85 -10.45 -0.77
CA ALA A 256 -15.69 -10.50 -2.22
C ALA A 256 -15.54 -9.09 -2.81
N GLU A 257 -16.25 -8.11 -2.25
CA GLU A 257 -16.11 -6.69 -2.64
C GLU A 257 -14.75 -6.12 -2.26
N ARG A 258 -14.15 -6.52 -1.13
CA ARG A 258 -12.76 -6.15 -0.79
C ARG A 258 -11.78 -6.64 -1.83
N ILE A 259 -11.88 -7.91 -2.24
CA ILE A 259 -11.02 -8.48 -3.28
C ILE A 259 -11.18 -7.70 -4.59
N GLU A 260 -12.41 -7.43 -5.00
CA GLU A 260 -12.65 -6.67 -6.24
C GLU A 260 -12.19 -5.22 -6.16
N THR A 261 -12.30 -4.59 -5.01
CA THR A 261 -11.80 -3.21 -4.81
C THR A 261 -10.28 -3.17 -4.93
N VAL A 262 -9.57 -4.15 -4.37
CA VAL A 262 -8.10 -4.25 -4.52
C VAL A 262 -7.73 -4.54 -5.98
N ARG A 263 -8.47 -5.43 -6.67
CA ARG A 263 -8.24 -5.71 -8.10
C ARG A 263 -8.44 -4.50 -8.98
N ASP A 264 -9.49 -3.75 -8.71
CA ASP A 264 -9.82 -2.56 -9.45
C ASP A 264 -8.77 -1.46 -9.24
N ALA A 265 -8.35 -1.19 -7.99
CA ALA A 265 -7.23 -0.30 -7.69
C ALA A 265 -5.91 -0.76 -8.36
N TRP A 266 -5.65 -2.07 -8.40
CA TRP A 266 -4.50 -2.65 -9.10
C TRP A 266 -4.55 -2.48 -10.62
N GLY A 267 -5.76 -2.43 -11.18
CA GLY A 267 -5.99 -2.16 -12.60
C GLY A 267 -5.53 -0.76 -13.02
N PHE A 268 -5.52 0.21 -12.10
CA PHE A 268 -5.04 1.57 -12.36
C PHE A 268 -3.53 1.76 -12.10
N ALA A 269 -2.87 0.81 -11.43
CA ALA A 269 -1.46 0.94 -11.08
C ALA A 269 -0.54 0.50 -12.23
N ARG A 270 0.29 1.42 -12.74
CA ARG A 270 1.32 1.11 -13.74
C ARG A 270 2.60 0.54 -13.13
N ARG A 271 3.02 1.06 -11.97
CA ARG A 271 4.27 0.64 -11.31
C ARG A 271 4.02 -0.03 -9.96
N THR A 272 3.22 0.58 -9.08
CA THR A 272 3.00 0.05 -7.72
C THR A 272 1.61 0.36 -7.16
N LEU A 273 1.12 -0.52 -6.29
CA LEU A 273 -0.06 -0.31 -5.45
C LEU A 273 0.32 -0.51 -3.99
N VAL A 274 -0.02 0.47 -3.15
CA VAL A 274 0.08 0.38 -1.69
C VAL A 274 -1.32 0.19 -1.09
N VAL A 275 -1.50 -0.85 -0.29
CA VAL A 275 -2.75 -1.14 0.41
C VAL A 275 -2.52 -1.00 1.91
N SER A 276 -3.33 -0.15 2.55
CA SER A 276 -3.23 0.10 3.98
C SER A 276 -4.53 -0.25 4.69
N ALA A 277 -4.41 -0.87 5.85
CA ALA A 277 -5.49 -1.40 6.67
C ALA A 277 -5.26 -1.06 8.15
N MET A 278 -6.32 -1.07 8.96
CA MET A 278 -6.17 -0.90 10.40
C MET A 278 -5.68 -2.24 11.00
N PRO A 279 -4.49 -2.27 11.64
CA PRO A 279 -4.02 -3.48 12.30
C PRO A 279 -4.81 -3.75 13.59
N TRP A 280 -4.82 -5.01 14.02
CA TRP A 280 -5.32 -5.39 15.36
C TRP A 280 -4.59 -4.63 16.48
N GLY A 281 -5.31 -4.28 17.55
CA GLY A 281 -4.74 -3.65 18.75
C GLY A 281 -4.80 -2.11 18.78
N LYS A 282 -4.91 -1.43 17.64
CA LYS A 282 -4.95 0.04 17.59
C LYS A 282 -6.26 0.70 18.09
N SER A 283 -7.29 -0.07 18.43
CA SER A 283 -8.55 0.47 18.96
C SER A 283 -9.21 -0.52 19.92
N PRO A 284 -9.85 -0.04 21.02
CA PRO A 284 -10.54 -0.92 21.97
C PRO A 284 -11.70 -1.63 21.29
N THR A 285 -11.61 -2.95 21.12
CA THR A 285 -12.65 -3.78 20.48
C THR A 285 -13.71 -4.28 21.48
N VAL A 286 -13.47 -4.11 22.78
CA VAL A 286 -14.28 -4.68 23.88
C VAL A 286 -15.74 -4.22 23.87
N SER A 287 -16.05 -3.05 23.29
CA SER A 287 -17.41 -2.49 23.23
C SER A 287 -18.07 -2.58 21.85
N LEU A 288 -17.43 -3.23 20.86
CA LEU A 288 -17.94 -3.27 19.49
C LEU A 288 -18.80 -4.52 19.21
N LYS A 289 -19.90 -4.32 18.49
CA LYS A 289 -20.81 -5.42 18.11
C LYS A 289 -20.21 -6.18 16.93
N SER A 290 -19.87 -7.46 17.11
CA SER A 290 -19.38 -8.31 16.01
C SER A 290 -20.39 -8.36 14.85
N TYR A 291 -19.89 -8.22 13.64
CA TYR A 291 -20.69 -8.30 12.42
C TYR A 291 -19.84 -8.84 11.27
N LYS A 292 -20.26 -9.96 10.68
CA LYS A 292 -19.47 -10.71 9.69
C LYS A 292 -18.06 -10.99 10.24
N ASP A 293 -17.02 -10.54 9.54
CA ASP A 293 -15.61 -10.73 9.90
C ASP A 293 -14.96 -9.47 10.50
N GLY A 294 -15.79 -8.54 10.99
CA GLY A 294 -15.36 -7.31 11.64
C GLY A 294 -16.40 -6.86 12.67
N PHE A 295 -16.56 -5.55 12.81
CA PHE A 295 -17.36 -4.95 13.85
C PHE A 295 -18.24 -3.81 13.34
N LEU A 296 -19.42 -3.66 13.94
CA LEU A 296 -20.25 -2.47 13.80
C LEU A 296 -19.97 -1.49 14.94
N THR A 297 -19.73 -0.24 14.57
CA THR A 297 -19.61 0.88 15.50
C THR A 297 -20.98 1.40 15.91
N SER A 298 -21.04 2.15 17.02
CA SER A 298 -22.25 2.84 17.46
C SER A 298 -22.78 3.86 16.44
N ARG A 299 -21.95 4.30 15.50
CA ARG A 299 -22.31 5.23 14.41
C ARG A 299 -22.86 4.52 13.16
N GLY A 300 -23.04 3.20 13.19
CA GLY A 300 -23.55 2.43 12.05
C GLY A 300 -22.52 2.18 10.94
N THR A 301 -21.24 2.35 11.23
CA THR A 301 -20.13 2.05 10.30
C THR A 301 -19.53 0.67 10.59
N PHE A 302 -19.01 0.01 9.56
CA PHE A 302 -18.29 -1.25 9.66
C PHE A 302 -16.79 -0.99 9.74
N GLN A 303 -16.10 -1.76 10.58
CA GLN A 303 -14.66 -1.72 10.71
C GLN A 303 -14.11 -3.15 10.83
N LYS A 304 -13.27 -3.53 9.88
CA LYS A 304 -12.42 -4.72 9.97
C LYS A 304 -11.02 -4.31 10.45
N TYR A 305 -10.46 -5.12 11.33
CA TYR A 305 -9.04 -5.08 11.68
C TYR A 305 -8.34 -6.25 11.02
N PHE A 306 -7.13 -6.02 10.52
CA PHE A 306 -6.35 -7.00 9.77
C PHE A 306 -5.10 -7.39 10.55
N THR A 307 -4.77 -8.67 10.55
CA THR A 307 -3.38 -9.07 10.80
C THR A 307 -2.53 -8.75 9.56
N GLN A 308 -1.21 -8.67 9.73
CA GLN A 308 -0.32 -8.45 8.59
C GLN A 308 -0.46 -9.56 7.54
N GLU A 309 -0.60 -10.82 7.99
CA GLU A 309 -0.79 -11.98 7.13
C GLU A 309 -2.13 -11.95 6.37
N GLU A 310 -3.23 -11.58 7.05
CA GLU A 310 -4.54 -11.43 6.39
C GLU A 310 -4.49 -10.37 5.29
N LEU A 311 -3.81 -9.24 5.54
CA LEU A 311 -3.66 -8.18 4.54
C LEU A 311 -2.82 -8.63 3.35
N ARG A 312 -1.69 -9.31 3.61
CA ARG A 312 -0.85 -9.92 2.56
C ARG A 312 -1.66 -10.89 1.72
N SER A 313 -2.39 -11.82 2.35
CA SER A 313 -3.20 -12.82 1.66
C SER A 313 -4.30 -12.19 0.81
N LEU A 314 -4.98 -11.16 1.31
CA LEU A 314 -5.98 -10.40 0.54
C LEU A 314 -5.37 -9.80 -0.73
N VAL A 315 -4.23 -9.10 -0.60
CA VAL A 315 -3.58 -8.42 -1.72
C VAL A 315 -2.99 -9.42 -2.71
N ALA A 316 -2.38 -10.51 -2.23
CA ALA A 316 -1.87 -11.58 -3.09
C ALA A 316 -2.99 -12.25 -3.91
N THR A 317 -4.10 -12.58 -3.25
CA THR A 317 -5.28 -13.19 -3.91
C THR A 317 -5.91 -12.26 -4.95
N ALA A 318 -5.94 -10.96 -4.66
CA ALA A 318 -6.49 -9.97 -5.58
C ALA A 318 -5.57 -9.78 -6.79
N THR A 319 -4.28 -9.54 -6.56
CA THR A 319 -3.35 -9.03 -7.59
C THR A 319 -2.59 -10.13 -8.33
N GLY A 320 -2.45 -11.32 -7.73
CA GLY A 320 -1.59 -12.40 -8.25
C GLY A 320 -0.09 -12.19 -7.99
N GLU A 321 0.29 -11.09 -7.32
CA GLU A 321 1.67 -10.75 -6.97
C GLU A 321 1.95 -11.01 -5.48
N GLU A 322 3.20 -11.30 -5.14
CA GLU A 322 3.62 -11.45 -3.74
C GLU A 322 3.81 -10.05 -3.09
N PRO A 323 3.06 -9.69 -2.03
CA PRO A 323 3.17 -8.37 -1.42
C PRO A 323 4.42 -8.23 -0.55
N ILE A 324 4.98 -7.02 -0.49
CA ILE A 324 6.03 -6.64 0.45
C ILE A 324 5.39 -5.91 1.64
N SER A 325 5.69 -6.36 2.86
CA SER A 325 5.29 -5.66 4.08
C SER A 325 6.14 -4.41 4.26
N LEU A 326 5.50 -3.24 4.34
CA LEU A 326 6.18 -1.95 4.49
C LEU A 326 6.17 -1.44 5.94
N ALA A 327 5.07 -1.68 6.64
CA ALA A 327 4.81 -1.28 8.02
C ALA A 327 3.60 -2.06 8.57
N PRO A 328 3.31 -2.02 9.89
CA PRO A 328 2.10 -2.64 10.45
C PRO A 328 0.82 -2.16 9.75
N GLY A 329 0.08 -3.10 9.16
CA GLY A 329 -1.14 -2.82 8.41
C GLY A 329 -0.90 -2.19 7.04
N MET A 330 0.31 -2.28 6.48
CA MET A 330 0.64 -1.69 5.18
C MET A 330 1.48 -2.66 4.33
N VAL A 331 1.02 -2.89 3.10
CA VAL A 331 1.70 -3.73 2.12
C VAL A 331 1.76 -3.04 0.76
N ALA A 332 2.73 -3.41 -0.07
CA ALA A 332 2.85 -2.96 -1.45
C ALA A 332 3.04 -4.12 -2.42
N VAL A 333 2.58 -3.95 -3.65
CA VAL A 333 2.86 -4.83 -4.79
C VAL A 333 3.41 -4.01 -5.96
N PHE A 334 4.22 -4.64 -6.80
CA PHE A 334 5.00 -3.96 -7.83
C PHE A 334 4.89 -4.66 -9.19
N ARG A 335 4.51 -3.91 -10.23
CA ARG A 335 4.69 -4.32 -11.63
C ARG A 335 6.11 -4.01 -12.09
N ASP A 336 6.62 -2.87 -11.63
CA ASP A 336 7.97 -2.42 -11.87
C ASP A 336 8.93 -3.12 -10.90
N LYS A 337 9.66 -4.11 -11.41
CA LYS A 337 10.60 -4.91 -10.61
C LYS A 337 11.89 -4.16 -10.26
N ASP A 338 12.22 -3.09 -10.97
CA ASP A 338 13.34 -2.23 -10.59
C ASP A 338 12.92 -1.40 -9.37
N LEU A 339 11.72 -0.82 -9.38
CA LEU A 339 11.16 -0.10 -8.24
C LEU A 339 11.02 -1.00 -7.00
N GLU A 340 10.61 -2.26 -7.18
CA GLU A 340 10.52 -3.25 -6.09
C GLU A 340 11.89 -3.44 -5.39
N GLN A 341 12.96 -3.55 -6.17
CA GLN A 341 14.32 -3.69 -5.65
C GLN A 341 14.81 -2.40 -4.98
N GLU A 342 14.53 -1.24 -5.57
CA GLU A 342 14.89 0.07 -5.01
C GLU A 342 14.19 0.33 -3.67
N VAL A 343 12.90 0.02 -3.57
CA VAL A 343 12.15 0.11 -2.30
C VAL A 343 12.73 -0.83 -1.25
N SER A 344 13.02 -2.07 -1.64
CA SER A 344 13.58 -3.08 -0.73
C SER A 344 14.96 -2.67 -0.19
N PHE A 345 15.77 -2.02 -1.03
CA PHE A 345 17.04 -1.42 -0.65
C PHE A 345 16.83 -0.22 0.28
N ARG A 346 16.04 0.78 -0.15
CA ARG A 346 15.82 2.03 0.59
C ARG A 346 15.22 1.81 1.97
N ARG A 347 14.34 0.82 2.14
CA ARG A 347 13.73 0.48 3.44
C ARG A 347 14.77 0.22 4.54
N ARG A 348 15.97 -0.24 4.16
CA ARG A 348 17.06 -0.55 5.09
C ARG A 348 18.21 0.45 5.00
N SER A 349 18.11 1.52 4.21
CA SER A 349 19.25 2.37 3.86
C SER A 349 19.55 3.41 4.94
N LYS A 350 20.78 3.40 5.46
CA LYS A 350 21.33 4.44 6.34
C LYS A 350 21.60 5.73 5.57
N ALA A 351 22.08 5.63 4.33
CA ALA A 351 22.35 6.78 3.47
C ALA A 351 21.07 7.60 3.18
N ALA A 352 19.96 6.92 2.87
CA ALA A 352 18.67 7.58 2.66
C ALA A 352 18.22 8.38 3.90
N VAL A 353 18.40 7.83 5.10
CA VAL A 353 18.09 8.53 6.36
C VAL A 353 18.96 9.77 6.55
N LEU A 354 20.26 9.71 6.19
CA LEU A 354 21.15 10.87 6.24
C LEU A 354 20.70 11.97 5.27
N ALA A 355 20.35 11.61 4.03
CA ALA A 355 19.86 12.54 3.02
C ALA A 355 18.54 13.22 3.44
N GLU A 356 17.61 12.50 4.07
CA GLU A 356 16.36 13.07 4.58
C GLU A 356 16.56 14.04 5.75
N ARG A 357 17.56 13.77 6.60
CA ARG A 357 17.92 14.61 7.75
C ARG A 357 18.71 15.84 7.35
N PHE A 358 19.26 15.90 6.13
CA PHE A 358 19.96 17.07 5.65
C PHE A 358 19.11 18.33 5.77
N ARG A 359 19.70 19.38 6.35
CA ARG A 359 19.13 20.72 6.42
C ARG A 359 20.19 21.68 5.88
N PRO A 360 19.86 22.48 4.85
CA PRO A 360 20.82 23.41 4.30
C PRO A 360 21.25 24.41 5.39
N PRO A 361 22.52 24.84 5.41
CA PRO A 361 22.96 25.92 6.29
C PRO A 361 22.08 27.15 6.05
N ARG A 362 21.54 27.75 7.13
CA ARG A 362 20.84 29.04 7.01
C ARG A 362 21.84 30.08 6.54
N GLN A 363 21.74 30.51 5.28
CA GLN A 363 22.47 31.69 4.83
C GLN A 363 21.87 32.92 5.50
N GLU A 364 22.66 33.61 6.32
CA GLU A 364 22.32 34.96 6.75
C GLU A 364 22.17 35.83 5.50
N ARG A 365 20.96 36.37 5.28
CA ARG A 365 20.70 37.26 4.14
C ARG A 365 21.59 38.50 4.27
N SER A 366 22.66 38.55 3.50
CA SER A 366 23.42 39.80 3.37
C SER A 366 22.54 40.84 2.66
N VAL A 367 22.36 42.00 3.28
CA VAL A 367 21.42 43.07 2.85
C VAL A 367 21.93 43.86 1.62
N ARG A 368 22.80 43.29 0.78
CA ARG A 368 23.35 44.01 -0.38
C ARG A 368 22.58 43.69 -1.67
N VAL A 369 22.01 44.74 -2.25
CA VAL A 369 21.37 44.78 -3.58
C VAL A 369 22.46 44.73 -4.65
N VAL A 370 22.99 43.55 -4.92
CA VAL A 370 23.81 43.25 -6.11
C VAL A 370 23.10 42.12 -6.86
N ALA A 371 23.21 42.10 -8.19
CA ALA A 371 22.65 41.00 -8.99
C ALA A 371 23.08 39.64 -8.39
N PRO A 372 22.16 38.69 -8.18
CA PRO A 372 22.46 37.48 -7.43
C PRO A 372 23.55 36.67 -8.13
N PHE A 373 24.54 36.23 -7.36
CA PHE A 373 25.61 35.36 -7.87
C PHE A 373 25.00 34.08 -8.45
N VAL A 374 25.70 33.39 -9.35
CA VAL A 374 25.20 32.13 -9.95
C VAL A 374 24.66 31.18 -8.88
N ARG A 375 25.38 31.02 -7.77
CA ARG A 375 24.97 30.21 -6.60
C ARG A 375 23.60 30.58 -6.01
N GLU A 376 23.26 31.87 -5.96
CA GLU A 376 22.01 32.37 -5.37
C GLU A 376 20.83 32.16 -6.34
N ARG A 377 21.11 32.16 -7.65
CA ARG A 377 20.11 31.92 -8.70
C ARG A 377 19.68 30.46 -8.82
N ILE A 378 20.55 29.53 -8.42
CA ILE A 378 20.30 28.08 -8.49
C ILE A 378 20.36 27.40 -7.12
N ALA A 379 20.12 28.15 -6.04
CA ALA A 379 20.29 27.64 -4.67
C ALA A 379 19.43 26.40 -4.39
N SER A 380 18.17 26.39 -4.84
CA SER A 380 17.28 25.22 -4.76
C SER A 380 17.83 24.01 -5.48
N GLU A 381 18.35 24.20 -6.69
CA GLU A 381 18.91 23.14 -7.52
C GLU A 381 20.20 22.59 -6.93
N LEU A 382 21.03 23.44 -6.30
CA LEU A 382 22.23 23.01 -5.58
C LEU A 382 21.87 22.17 -4.34
N GLU A 383 20.83 22.56 -3.59
CA GLU A 383 20.33 21.75 -2.47
C GLU A 383 19.77 20.40 -2.93
N ASP A 384 19.04 20.36 -4.04
CA ASP A 384 18.49 19.13 -4.62
C ASP A 384 19.60 18.20 -5.13
N ILE A 385 20.61 18.76 -5.81
CA ILE A 385 21.83 18.02 -6.21
C ILE A 385 22.51 17.42 -4.99
N TRP A 386 22.70 18.20 -3.93
CA TRP A 386 23.39 17.73 -2.74
C TRP A 386 22.62 16.65 -1.99
N ARG A 387 21.30 16.79 -1.84
CA ARG A 387 20.44 15.73 -1.28
C ARG A 387 20.54 14.44 -2.08
N THR A 388 20.56 14.54 -3.40
CA THR A 388 20.75 13.39 -4.29
C THR A 388 22.13 12.76 -4.10
N ALA A 389 23.18 13.59 -3.94
CA ALA A 389 24.52 13.10 -3.67
C ALA A 389 24.62 12.35 -2.33
N LEU A 390 23.96 12.84 -1.28
CA LEU A 390 23.89 12.17 0.02
C LEU A 390 23.09 10.86 -0.04
N ASP A 391 21.99 10.80 -0.80
CA ASP A 391 21.21 9.55 -0.96
C ASP A 391 22.01 8.47 -1.71
N LEU A 392 22.77 8.88 -2.72
CA LEU A 392 23.64 8.00 -3.51
C LEU A 392 24.99 7.71 -2.83
N GLY A 393 25.38 8.48 -1.82
CA GLY A 393 26.73 8.42 -1.23
C GLY A 393 27.85 8.77 -2.21
N ARG A 394 27.52 9.42 -3.33
CA ARG A 394 28.44 9.83 -4.41
C ARG A 394 27.78 10.94 -5.21
N LEU A 395 28.56 11.69 -5.98
CA LEU A 395 27.98 12.70 -6.87
C LEU A 395 27.04 12.06 -7.92
N PRO A 396 25.86 12.65 -8.16
CA PRO A 396 24.91 12.13 -9.13
C PRO A 396 25.40 12.38 -10.55
N LEU A 397 25.03 11.49 -11.46
CA LEU A 397 25.08 11.75 -12.90
C LEU A 397 23.89 12.61 -13.32
N ALA A 398 23.99 13.28 -14.47
CA ALA A 398 22.88 14.09 -15.00
C ALA A 398 21.57 13.29 -15.13
N ALA A 399 21.65 12.00 -15.49
CA ALA A 399 20.50 11.09 -15.59
C ALA A 399 19.94 10.60 -14.24
N GLU A 400 20.51 11.04 -13.11
CA GLU A 400 20.06 10.73 -11.75
C GLU A 400 19.48 11.97 -11.05
N LEU A 401 19.50 13.12 -11.72
CA LEU A 401 18.88 14.36 -11.25
C LEU A 401 17.45 14.45 -11.77
N ALA A 402 16.56 15.00 -10.94
CA ALA A 402 15.17 15.22 -11.30
C ALA A 402 15.03 16.21 -12.47
N GLU A 403 14.01 16.02 -13.31
CA GLU A 403 13.75 16.90 -14.45
C GLU A 403 13.55 18.37 -14.03
N GLU A 404 12.96 18.62 -12.86
CA GLU A 404 12.78 20.00 -12.36
C GLU A 404 14.13 20.67 -12.06
N THR A 405 15.06 19.93 -11.47
CA THR A 405 16.42 20.39 -11.18
C THR A 405 17.15 20.70 -12.49
N LEU A 406 17.09 19.79 -13.47
CA LEU A 406 17.70 19.98 -14.79
C LEU A 406 17.08 21.19 -15.52
N GLY A 407 15.76 21.34 -15.48
CA GLY A 407 15.04 22.48 -16.05
C GLY A 407 15.37 23.81 -15.37
N GLY A 408 15.54 23.80 -14.05
CA GLY A 408 16.01 24.94 -13.25
C GLY A 408 17.39 25.42 -13.69
N LEU A 409 18.35 24.50 -13.78
CA LEU A 409 19.70 24.77 -14.27
C LEU A 409 19.70 25.31 -15.71
N ALA A 410 18.90 24.71 -16.60
CA ALA A 410 18.78 25.15 -17.99
C ALA A 410 18.24 26.59 -18.10
N ARG A 411 17.18 26.94 -17.35
CA ARG A 411 16.66 28.31 -17.27
C ARG A 411 17.70 29.29 -16.75
N ALA A 412 18.50 28.87 -15.76
CA ALA A 412 19.58 29.66 -15.23
C ALA A 412 20.81 29.73 -16.17
N ARG A 413 20.82 28.96 -17.27
CA ARG A 413 21.94 28.80 -18.21
C ARG A 413 23.21 28.29 -17.52
N VAL A 414 23.05 27.33 -16.62
CA VAL A 414 24.15 26.67 -15.90
C VAL A 414 24.21 25.21 -16.34
N SER A 415 25.38 24.74 -16.75
CA SER A 415 25.60 23.32 -17.07
C SER A 415 25.57 22.47 -15.80
N VAL A 416 25.13 21.20 -15.90
CA VAL A 416 25.11 20.25 -14.79
C VAL A 416 26.48 20.11 -14.12
N ASP A 417 27.56 19.96 -14.89
CA ASP A 417 28.92 19.84 -14.34
C ASP A 417 29.33 21.05 -13.50
N ARG A 418 28.94 22.25 -13.95
CA ARG A 418 29.20 23.48 -13.20
C ARG A 418 28.38 23.55 -11.91
N ALA A 419 27.11 23.13 -11.95
CA ALA A 419 26.27 23.08 -10.77
C ALA A 419 26.78 22.06 -9.74
N LEU A 420 27.22 20.88 -10.19
CA LEU A 420 27.86 19.86 -9.34
C LEU A 420 29.11 20.43 -8.66
N SER A 421 30.01 21.07 -9.42
CA SER A 421 31.20 21.73 -8.87
C SER A 421 30.84 22.78 -7.81
N ILE A 422 29.86 23.65 -8.08
CA ILE A 422 29.42 24.66 -7.11
C ILE A 422 28.81 24.00 -5.86
N SER A 423 28.04 22.93 -6.02
CA SER A 423 27.43 22.19 -4.91
C SER A 423 28.51 21.58 -4.01
N CYS A 424 29.54 20.96 -4.58
CA CYS A 424 30.67 20.41 -3.83
C CYS A 424 31.47 21.48 -3.08
N GLU A 425 31.61 22.67 -3.66
CA GLU A 425 32.28 23.80 -3.01
C GLU A 425 31.43 24.40 -1.86
N MET A 426 30.10 24.29 -1.95
CA MET A 426 29.16 24.93 -1.02
C MET A 426 28.90 24.11 0.24
N PHE A 427 28.92 22.78 0.16
CA PHE A 427 28.54 21.90 1.25
C PHE A 427 29.73 21.10 1.79
N ASP A 428 29.59 20.61 3.03
CA ASP A 428 30.69 19.94 3.73
C ASP A 428 30.95 18.55 3.13
N HIS A 429 32.16 18.36 2.60
CA HIS A 429 32.58 17.08 2.02
C HIS A 429 32.55 15.93 3.05
N ALA A 430 32.68 16.22 4.34
CA ALA A 430 32.55 15.21 5.40
C ALA A 430 31.14 14.60 5.47
N ASP A 431 30.10 15.34 5.05
CA ASP A 431 28.75 14.79 4.93
C ASP A 431 28.67 13.74 3.82
N LEU A 432 29.29 14.03 2.67
CA LEU A 432 29.33 13.12 1.54
C LEU A 432 30.16 11.87 1.83
N ASP A 433 31.28 12.00 2.55
CA ASP A 433 32.10 10.86 2.96
C ASP A 433 31.34 9.93 3.92
N ARG A 434 30.60 10.50 4.89
CA ARG A 434 29.72 9.73 5.78
C ARG A 434 28.60 9.04 5.01
N ALA A 435 28.02 9.72 4.02
CA ALA A 435 27.00 9.15 3.15
C ALA A 435 27.56 8.03 2.26
N ALA A 436 28.79 8.17 1.75
CA ALA A 436 29.49 7.15 0.98
C ALA A 436 29.71 5.87 1.79
N GLU A 437 30.18 6.01 3.04
CA GLU A 437 30.36 4.87 3.94
C GLU A 437 29.02 4.19 4.26
N ALA A 438 28.00 4.99 4.59
CA ALA A 438 26.65 4.49 4.85
C ALA A 438 26.08 3.76 3.62
N ARG A 439 26.28 4.28 2.40
CA ARG A 439 25.81 3.65 1.17
C ARG A 439 26.54 2.34 0.89
N ARG A 440 27.85 2.31 1.10
CA ARG A 440 28.65 1.08 0.97
C ARG A 440 28.16 0.01 1.94
N GLU A 441 27.94 0.37 3.21
CA GLU A 441 27.36 -0.53 4.20
C GLU A 441 25.96 -0.99 3.78
N ASP A 442 25.12 -0.09 3.25
CA ASP A 442 23.77 -0.45 2.76
C ASP A 442 23.81 -1.50 1.65
N LEU A 443 24.75 -1.38 0.71
CA LEU A 443 24.94 -2.35 -0.36
C LEU A 443 25.44 -3.69 0.19
N LEU A 444 26.36 -3.69 1.17
CA LEU A 444 26.80 -4.91 1.83
C LEU A 444 25.64 -5.64 2.52
N VAL A 445 24.83 -4.92 3.30
CA VAL A 445 23.65 -5.47 3.97
C VAL A 445 22.65 -6.00 2.93
N HIS A 446 22.36 -5.22 1.90
CA HIS A 446 21.44 -5.62 0.83
C HIS A 446 21.90 -6.91 0.15
N PHE A 447 23.14 -6.93 -0.36
CA PHE A 447 23.66 -8.09 -1.07
C PHE A 447 23.76 -9.31 -0.17
N ALA A 448 24.19 -9.16 1.09
CA ALA A 448 24.21 -10.24 2.07
C ALA A 448 22.85 -10.93 2.20
N LEU A 449 21.76 -10.17 2.27
CA LEU A 449 20.40 -10.70 2.39
C LEU A 449 19.84 -11.24 1.06
N THR A 450 20.25 -10.71 -0.08
CA THR A 450 19.86 -11.28 -1.39
C THR A 450 20.51 -12.64 -1.67
N LEU A 451 21.53 -13.05 -0.92
CA LEU A 451 22.14 -14.38 -1.08
C LEU A 451 21.19 -15.53 -0.71
N PHE A 452 20.17 -15.31 0.12
CA PHE A 452 19.21 -16.34 0.54
C PHE A 452 18.31 -16.85 -0.60
N PRO A 453 17.59 -15.98 -1.36
CA PRO A 453 16.87 -16.41 -2.57
C PRO A 453 17.80 -16.76 -3.74
N GLY A 454 19.05 -16.28 -3.70
CA GLY A 454 20.09 -16.50 -4.72
C GLY A 454 20.67 -15.17 -5.21
N ALA A 455 21.99 -15.13 -5.43
CA ALA A 455 22.68 -13.90 -5.80
C ALA A 455 22.11 -13.28 -7.10
N PRO A 456 21.73 -11.98 -7.08
CA PRO A 456 21.16 -11.33 -8.24
C PRO A 456 22.18 -11.24 -9.38
N ARG A 457 21.71 -11.25 -10.62
CA ARG A 457 22.58 -11.01 -11.78
C ARG A 457 22.81 -9.52 -11.93
N HIS A 458 24.03 -9.12 -12.26
CA HIS A 458 24.34 -7.70 -12.41
C HIS A 458 23.44 -6.98 -13.42
N SER A 459 23.11 -7.63 -14.53
CA SER A 459 22.28 -7.07 -15.59
C SER A 459 20.80 -6.89 -15.20
N THR A 460 20.34 -7.54 -14.13
CA THR A 460 18.95 -7.46 -13.66
C THR A 460 18.77 -6.47 -12.51
N MET A 461 19.83 -5.75 -12.13
CA MET A 461 19.77 -4.73 -11.08
C MET A 461 19.42 -3.36 -11.67
N PRO A 462 18.76 -2.48 -10.90
CA PRO A 462 18.57 -1.08 -11.28
C PRO A 462 19.88 -0.39 -11.67
N LYS A 463 19.83 0.49 -12.68
CA LYS A 463 21.02 1.20 -13.18
C LYS A 463 21.73 1.99 -12.08
N SER A 464 20.99 2.56 -11.13
CA SER A 464 21.56 3.24 -9.96
C SER A 464 22.43 2.28 -9.14
N ILE A 465 21.92 1.09 -8.80
CA ILE A 465 22.65 0.09 -8.02
C ILE A 465 23.88 -0.41 -8.79
N GLN A 466 23.78 -0.61 -10.12
CA GLN A 466 24.94 -1.00 -10.94
C GLN A 466 26.07 0.05 -10.87
N ARG A 467 25.72 1.34 -10.91
CA ARG A 467 26.69 2.45 -10.79
C ARG A 467 27.29 2.51 -9.39
N ASP A 468 26.48 2.28 -8.37
CA ASP A 468 26.95 2.22 -6.99
C ASP A 468 27.93 1.06 -6.78
N VAL A 469 27.61 -0.13 -7.30
CA VAL A 469 28.51 -1.29 -7.27
C VAL A 469 29.86 -0.97 -7.90
N ARG A 470 29.85 -0.35 -9.08
CA ARG A 470 31.10 0.06 -9.75
C ARG A 470 31.88 1.09 -8.94
N THR A 471 31.19 2.02 -8.28
CA THR A 471 31.82 3.10 -7.52
C THR A 471 32.43 2.60 -6.21
N PHE A 472 31.70 1.80 -5.42
CA PHE A 472 32.11 1.43 -4.07
C PHE A 472 32.90 0.12 -3.99
N PHE A 473 32.71 -0.79 -4.96
CA PHE A 473 33.33 -2.11 -4.95
C PHE A 473 34.17 -2.41 -6.18
N GLY A 474 34.12 -1.56 -7.21
CA GLY A 474 34.79 -1.78 -8.51
C GLY A 474 34.07 -2.80 -9.40
N SER A 475 33.69 -3.96 -8.85
CA SER A 475 32.98 -5.01 -9.58
C SER A 475 31.89 -5.69 -8.77
N HIS A 476 30.89 -6.25 -9.45
CA HIS A 476 29.83 -7.04 -8.82
C HIS A 476 30.36 -8.27 -8.08
N ALA A 477 31.40 -8.91 -8.60
CA ALA A 477 32.03 -10.07 -7.96
C ALA A 477 32.63 -9.69 -6.60
N GLN A 478 33.36 -8.57 -6.53
CA GLN A 478 33.92 -8.06 -5.28
C GLN A 478 32.84 -7.62 -4.29
N ALA A 479 31.77 -6.99 -4.77
CA ALA A 479 30.62 -6.66 -3.92
C ALA A 479 30.02 -7.91 -3.26
N LEU A 480 29.78 -8.98 -4.04
CA LEU A 480 29.25 -10.24 -3.51
C LEU A 480 30.22 -10.96 -2.56
N GLU A 481 31.52 -10.93 -2.86
CA GLU A 481 32.55 -11.51 -1.99
C GLU A 481 32.59 -10.82 -0.62
N GLN A 482 32.64 -9.49 -0.60
CA GLN A 482 32.64 -8.72 0.65
C GLN A 482 31.32 -8.88 1.42
N SER A 483 30.19 -8.90 0.70
CA SER A 483 28.87 -9.09 1.32
C SER A 483 28.73 -10.48 1.94
N ARG A 484 29.29 -11.50 1.29
CA ARG A 484 29.37 -12.86 1.85
C ARG A 484 30.24 -12.88 3.10
N ALA A 485 31.41 -12.24 3.07
CA ALA A 485 32.28 -12.14 4.24
C ALA A 485 31.57 -11.45 5.41
N ALA A 486 30.85 -10.35 5.16
CA ALA A 486 30.04 -9.64 6.16
C ALA A 486 28.92 -10.52 6.73
N LEU A 487 28.23 -11.30 5.88
CA LEU A 487 27.20 -12.25 6.30
C LEU A 487 27.77 -13.35 7.21
N PHE A 488 28.95 -13.87 6.93
CA PHE A 488 29.59 -14.88 7.80
C PHE A 488 30.17 -14.27 9.08
N SER A 489 30.65 -13.02 9.03
CA SER A 489 31.27 -12.38 10.21
C SER A 489 30.30 -12.17 11.36
N VAL A 490 29.00 -11.98 11.10
CA VAL A 490 28.02 -11.80 12.19
C VAL A 490 27.82 -13.06 13.05
N GLY A 491 28.25 -14.22 12.56
CA GLY A 491 28.26 -15.47 13.34
C GLY A 491 29.50 -15.63 14.24
N GLN A 492 30.48 -14.73 14.15
CA GLN A 492 31.69 -14.76 14.96
C GLN A 492 31.46 -14.06 16.31
N SER A 493 32.00 -14.64 17.39
CA SER A 493 31.85 -14.08 18.75
C SER A 493 32.44 -12.66 18.83
N GLY A 494 31.77 -11.79 19.59
CA GLY A 494 32.18 -10.40 19.81
C GLY A 494 31.87 -9.41 18.67
N ILE A 495 31.55 -9.85 17.44
CA ILE A 495 31.20 -8.92 16.34
C ILE A 495 29.91 -8.18 16.63
N LEU A 496 28.86 -8.92 17.04
CA LEU A 496 27.59 -8.31 17.42
C LEU A 496 27.70 -7.41 18.64
N ALA A 497 28.50 -7.81 19.65
CA ALA A 497 28.72 -7.00 20.85
C ALA A 497 29.36 -5.65 20.51
N LYS A 498 30.43 -5.64 19.70
CA LYS A 498 31.08 -4.40 19.23
C LYS A 498 30.13 -3.51 18.43
N ALA A 499 29.34 -4.12 17.54
CA ALA A 499 28.34 -3.38 16.76
C ALA A 499 27.25 -2.77 17.65
N ALA A 500 26.85 -3.46 18.71
CA ALA A 500 25.87 -2.98 19.67
C ALA A 500 26.41 -1.83 20.53
N GLU A 501 27.66 -1.92 20.97
CA GLU A 501 28.37 -0.84 21.67
C GLU A 501 28.51 0.41 20.80
N GLN A 502 28.85 0.24 19.52
CA GLN A 502 28.87 1.33 18.55
C GLN A 502 27.48 1.95 18.36
N ALA A 503 26.44 1.13 18.19
CA ALA A 503 25.08 1.62 18.03
C ALA A 503 24.66 2.47 19.24
N GLN A 504 24.96 2.01 20.45
CA GLN A 504 24.66 2.75 21.67
C GLN A 504 25.42 4.08 21.77
N SER A 505 26.71 4.13 21.37
CA SER A 505 27.47 5.38 21.39
C SER A 505 26.99 6.40 20.35
N GLU A 506 26.40 5.92 19.24
CA GLU A 506 25.69 6.72 18.25
C GLU A 506 24.25 7.08 18.69
N GLY A 507 23.83 6.69 19.89
CA GLY A 507 22.51 6.97 20.45
C GLY A 507 21.37 6.09 19.91
N ILE A 508 21.70 4.94 19.33
CA ILE A 508 20.79 4.02 18.64
C ILE A 508 20.62 2.73 19.47
N GLY A 509 19.46 2.60 20.12
CA GLY A 509 19.18 1.48 21.02
C GLY A 509 20.02 1.47 22.29
N THR A 510 19.92 0.39 23.06
CA THR A 510 20.69 0.17 24.30
C THR A 510 21.22 -1.24 24.39
N VAL A 511 22.32 -1.40 25.14
CA VAL A 511 22.98 -2.67 25.41
C VAL A 511 22.94 -2.97 26.91
N SER A 512 22.49 -4.18 27.25
CA SER A 512 22.74 -4.79 28.56
C SER A 512 23.15 -6.25 28.39
N ASP A 513 22.22 -7.18 28.58
CA ASP A 513 22.30 -8.61 28.30
C ASP A 513 22.07 -8.93 26.82
N CYS A 514 21.35 -8.05 26.12
CA CYS A 514 21.17 -8.09 24.67
C CYS A 514 21.09 -6.65 24.12
N TYR A 515 21.16 -6.52 22.80
CA TYR A 515 20.90 -5.25 22.12
C TYR A 515 19.40 -5.04 21.93
N ARG A 516 18.89 -3.85 22.22
CA ARG A 516 17.47 -3.52 22.12
C ARG A 516 17.26 -2.18 21.44
N CYS A 517 16.28 -2.10 20.54
CA CYS A 517 15.85 -0.84 19.94
C CYS A 517 14.41 -0.94 19.42
N SER A 518 13.81 0.22 19.12
CA SER A 518 12.61 0.26 18.30
C SER A 518 12.97 -0.03 16.85
N THR A 519 12.07 -0.73 16.15
CA THR A 519 12.34 -1.26 14.79
C THR A 519 12.62 -0.13 13.79
N ASP A 520 12.03 1.04 13.97
CA ASP A 520 12.25 2.22 13.11
C ASP A 520 13.68 2.78 13.17
N GLN A 521 14.46 2.44 14.20
CA GLN A 521 15.86 2.82 14.32
C GLN A 521 16.82 1.90 13.58
N ILE A 522 16.38 0.72 13.14
CA ILE A 522 17.30 -0.31 12.64
C ILE A 522 18.08 0.13 11.40
N SER A 523 17.51 0.99 10.54
CA SER A 523 18.20 1.52 9.37
C SER A 523 19.42 2.38 9.73
N ARG A 524 19.47 2.93 10.96
CA ARG A 524 20.62 3.70 11.46
C ARG A 524 21.69 2.81 12.10
N ALA A 525 21.33 1.61 12.54
CA ALA A 525 22.23 0.72 13.26
C ALA A 525 23.40 0.23 12.36
N PRO A 526 24.54 -0.18 12.94
CA PRO A 526 25.65 -0.75 12.19
C PRO A 526 25.27 -2.01 11.40
N GLY A 527 26.00 -2.26 10.32
CA GLY A 527 25.79 -3.34 9.36
C GLY A 527 25.57 -4.72 9.99
N PRO A 528 26.38 -5.18 10.97
CA PRO A 528 26.19 -6.49 11.60
C PRO A 528 24.81 -6.69 12.24
N ILE A 529 24.30 -5.66 12.93
CA ILE A 529 22.96 -5.68 13.55
C ILE A 529 21.88 -5.78 12.48
N ARG A 530 22.02 -4.98 11.42
CA ARG A 530 21.08 -4.98 10.27
C ARG A 530 21.07 -6.29 9.51
N ILE A 531 22.22 -6.92 9.32
CA ILE A 531 22.34 -8.25 8.69
C ILE A 531 21.63 -9.28 9.55
N VAL A 532 21.89 -9.33 10.86
CA VAL A 532 21.28 -10.32 11.76
C VAL A 532 19.76 -10.17 11.82
N LEU A 533 19.24 -8.94 11.91
CA LEU A 533 17.80 -8.73 11.85
C LEU A 533 17.23 -9.12 10.48
N GLY A 534 17.95 -8.81 9.40
CA GLY A 534 17.56 -9.21 8.04
C GLY A 534 17.52 -10.72 7.85
N CYS A 535 18.48 -11.47 8.40
CA CYS A 535 18.46 -12.93 8.41
C CYS A 535 17.23 -13.47 9.16
N ALA A 536 16.90 -12.86 10.30
CA ALA A 536 15.70 -13.24 11.06
C ALA A 536 14.42 -12.96 10.26
N GLU A 537 14.37 -11.84 9.54
CA GLU A 537 13.25 -11.47 8.68
C GLU A 537 13.04 -12.44 7.50
N VAL A 538 14.13 -12.98 6.93
CA VAL A 538 14.05 -14.03 5.90
C VAL A 538 13.33 -15.28 6.43
N ILE A 539 13.49 -15.60 7.72
CA ILE A 539 12.80 -16.73 8.38
C ILE A 539 11.37 -16.34 8.81
N ALA A 540 11.20 -15.12 9.32
CA ALA A 540 9.93 -14.59 9.81
C ALA A 540 9.72 -13.14 9.37
N SER A 541 9.03 -12.96 8.23
CA SER A 541 8.83 -11.65 7.59
C SER A 541 8.14 -10.60 8.47
N GLU A 542 7.37 -11.04 9.47
CA GLU A 542 6.63 -10.21 10.41
C GLU A 542 7.54 -9.38 11.33
N ILE A 543 8.81 -9.79 11.48
CA ILE A 543 9.84 -9.05 12.21
C ILE A 543 10.01 -7.62 11.65
N ALA A 544 9.89 -7.44 10.33
CA ALA A 544 9.99 -6.11 9.72
C ALA A 544 8.90 -5.13 10.19
N THR A 545 7.83 -5.64 10.77
CA THR A 545 6.66 -4.88 11.22
C THR A 545 6.45 -4.94 12.73
N SER A 546 7.41 -5.42 13.52
CA SER A 546 7.31 -5.31 14.99
C SER A 546 7.59 -3.89 15.45
N ASP A 547 7.16 -3.55 16.66
CA ASP A 547 7.45 -2.23 17.27
C ASP A 547 8.87 -2.17 17.84
N PHE A 548 9.31 -3.26 18.45
CA PHE A 548 10.61 -3.36 19.10
C PHE A 548 11.33 -4.66 18.74
N VAL A 549 12.65 -4.65 18.84
CA VAL A 549 13.50 -5.82 18.62
C VAL A 549 14.52 -5.98 19.75
N GLU A 550 14.83 -7.24 20.06
CA GLU A 550 15.94 -7.65 20.92
C GLU A 550 16.84 -8.60 20.13
N ILE A 551 18.16 -8.40 20.19
CA ILE A 551 19.16 -9.25 19.53
C ILE A 551 20.13 -9.75 20.59
N GLY A 552 20.10 -11.05 20.85
CA GLY A 552 21.06 -11.71 21.71
C GLY A 552 22.45 -11.69 21.06
N LEU A 553 23.45 -11.27 21.85
CA LEU A 553 24.79 -10.97 21.32
C LEU A 553 25.65 -12.21 21.09
N GLU A 554 25.32 -13.34 21.75
CA GLU A 554 26.08 -14.60 21.69
C GLU A 554 25.23 -15.83 21.32
N ASP A 555 23.92 -15.81 21.62
CA ASP A 555 23.03 -16.95 21.42
C ASP A 555 22.47 -17.05 20.00
N GLY A 556 22.47 -15.96 19.23
CA GLY A 556 21.90 -15.90 17.88
C GLY A 556 20.37 -15.83 17.89
N ILE A 557 19.77 -15.41 19.01
CA ILE A 557 18.33 -15.28 19.16
C ILE A 557 17.92 -13.84 18.85
N VAL A 558 16.97 -13.70 17.93
CA VAL A 558 16.30 -12.42 17.65
C VAL A 558 14.86 -12.51 18.15
N ARG A 559 14.45 -11.53 18.95
CA ARG A 559 13.06 -11.38 19.40
C ARG A 559 12.45 -10.13 18.81
N ALA A 560 11.32 -10.28 18.15
CA ALA A 560 10.50 -9.18 17.68
C ALA A 560 9.26 -9.06 18.57
N ILE A 561 8.99 -7.86 19.07
CA ILE A 561 7.92 -7.56 20.01
C ILE A 561 6.93 -6.62 19.34
N SER A 562 5.70 -7.08 19.22
CA SER A 562 4.56 -6.28 18.73
C SER A 562 3.67 -5.90 19.89
N CYS A 563 3.22 -4.65 19.91
CA CYS A 563 2.35 -4.09 20.92
C CYS A 563 0.98 -3.74 20.33
N GLU A 564 -0.04 -3.67 21.18
CA GLU A 564 -1.35 -3.17 20.76
C GLU A 564 -1.28 -1.68 20.37
N ASP A 565 -0.55 -0.91 21.18
CA ASP A 565 -0.30 0.51 20.98
C ASP A 565 1.07 0.88 21.57
N SER A 566 2.10 0.88 20.71
CA SER A 566 3.47 1.19 21.08
C SER A 566 3.70 2.65 21.47
N SER A 567 2.72 3.55 21.28
CA SER A 567 2.84 4.95 21.70
C SER A 567 2.69 5.12 23.23
N ARG A 568 1.99 4.19 23.90
CA ARG A 568 1.79 4.21 25.35
C ARG A 568 3.10 4.08 26.11
N SER A 569 3.14 4.60 27.34
CA SER A 569 4.32 4.50 28.20
C SER A 569 4.59 3.08 28.70
N ILE A 570 3.53 2.28 28.86
CA ILE A 570 3.60 0.88 29.26
C ILE A 570 2.70 0.08 28.30
N PRO A 571 3.18 -0.23 27.08
CA PRO A 571 2.34 -0.82 26.06
C PRO A 571 2.06 -2.30 26.36
N VAL A 572 0.85 -2.76 26.01
CA VAL A 572 0.47 -4.17 26.09
C VAL A 572 1.10 -4.89 24.90
N ILE A 573 1.85 -5.96 25.18
CA ILE A 573 2.44 -6.83 24.17
C ILE A 573 1.34 -7.71 23.60
N SER A 574 1.18 -7.67 22.27
CA SER A 574 0.22 -8.51 21.54
C SER A 574 0.87 -9.81 21.08
N GLU A 575 2.14 -9.75 20.64
CA GLU A 575 2.87 -10.89 20.11
C GLU A 575 4.38 -10.78 20.37
N ILE A 576 5.01 -11.93 20.59
CA ILE A 576 6.46 -12.08 20.55
C ILE A 576 6.81 -13.18 19.54
N ILE A 577 7.67 -12.85 18.59
CA ILE A 577 8.27 -13.79 17.65
C ILE A 577 9.74 -13.95 18.04
N GLU A 578 10.13 -15.17 18.37
CA GLU A 578 11.52 -15.54 18.65
C GLU A 578 12.05 -16.36 17.48
N VAL A 579 13.14 -15.89 16.87
CA VAL A 579 13.87 -16.59 15.81
C VAL A 579 15.23 -17.01 16.35
N ASP A 580 15.46 -18.32 16.36
CA ASP A 580 16.76 -18.93 16.62
C ASP A 580 17.47 -19.11 15.28
N LEU A 581 18.45 -18.25 15.00
CA LEU A 581 19.18 -18.26 13.73
C LEU A 581 20.12 -19.48 13.60
N LYS A 582 20.56 -20.07 14.72
CA LYS A 582 21.42 -21.26 14.70
C LYS A 582 20.60 -22.51 14.42
N ALA A 583 19.43 -22.63 15.05
CA ALA A 583 18.52 -23.76 14.86
C ALA A 583 17.60 -23.60 13.63
N LEU A 584 17.56 -22.40 13.02
CA LEU A 584 16.61 -22.01 11.98
C LEU A 584 15.16 -22.28 12.39
N ARG A 585 14.83 -21.97 13.65
CA ARG A 585 13.51 -22.22 14.24
C ARG A 585 12.85 -20.93 14.66
N THR A 586 11.53 -20.87 14.47
CA THR A 586 10.70 -19.75 14.92
C THR A 586 9.72 -20.22 15.98
N LYS A 587 9.57 -19.45 17.06
CA LYS A 587 8.52 -19.62 18.07
C LYS A 587 7.68 -18.36 18.11
N ARG A 588 6.36 -18.50 17.92
CA ARG A 588 5.40 -17.40 17.98
C ARG A 588 4.54 -17.54 19.23
N ARG A 589 4.39 -16.47 20.00
CA ARG A 589 3.59 -16.46 21.23
C ARG A 589 2.72 -15.22 21.29
N LYS A 590 1.41 -15.41 21.13
CA LYS A 590 0.42 -14.38 21.49
C LYS A 590 0.49 -14.15 22.99
N GLN A 591 0.69 -12.91 23.40
CA GLN A 591 0.70 -12.54 24.80
C GLN A 591 -0.69 -11.99 25.16
N ARG A 592 -1.21 -12.38 26.32
CA ARG A 592 -2.38 -11.75 26.93
C ARG A 592 -1.91 -11.05 28.19
N ASP A 593 -2.34 -9.81 28.37
CA ASP A 593 -2.10 -9.00 29.57
C ASP A 593 -0.62 -8.75 29.92
N ARG A 594 0.32 -9.09 29.05
CA ARG A 594 1.75 -8.83 29.30
C ARG A 594 2.10 -7.41 28.90
N LEU A 595 2.81 -6.71 29.76
CA LEU A 595 3.24 -5.33 29.54
C LEU A 595 4.72 -5.28 29.15
N LEU A 596 5.07 -4.34 28.28
CA LEU A 596 6.46 -3.95 28.05
C LEU A 596 6.84 -2.88 29.07
N TYR A 597 7.77 -3.24 29.95
CA TYR A 597 8.34 -2.31 30.92
C TYR A 597 9.67 -1.74 30.44
N LEU A 598 10.09 -0.63 31.06
CA LEU A 598 11.38 0.02 30.81
C LEU A 598 11.55 0.42 29.34
N LYS A 599 10.49 0.99 28.77
CA LYS A 599 10.39 1.33 27.34
C LYS A 599 11.49 2.28 26.89
N ALA A 600 12.01 3.14 27.77
CA ALA A 600 13.11 4.05 27.43
C ALA A 600 14.35 3.30 26.92
N ARG A 601 14.54 2.02 27.29
CA ARG A 601 15.63 1.16 26.78
C ARG A 601 15.54 0.89 25.28
N TYR A 602 14.36 1.00 24.70
CA TYR A 602 14.16 0.79 23.27
C TYR A 602 14.22 2.09 22.47
N MET A 603 14.17 3.26 23.14
CA MET A 603 14.05 4.57 22.50
C MET A 603 15.42 5.16 22.16
N ALA A 604 15.50 5.84 21.02
CA ALA A 604 16.72 6.53 20.60
C ALA A 604 17.09 7.63 21.59
N GLN A 605 18.37 7.97 21.68
CA GLN A 605 18.80 9.09 22.53
C GLN A 605 18.27 10.44 22.04
N ASP A 606 18.06 10.58 20.72
CA ASP A 606 17.48 11.76 20.09
C ASP A 606 15.93 11.77 20.07
N ASP A 607 15.26 10.79 20.70
CA ASP A 607 13.80 10.74 20.76
C ASP A 607 13.23 11.78 21.75
N PRO A 608 12.39 12.74 21.29
CA PRO A 608 11.82 13.77 22.15
C PRO A 608 10.97 13.24 23.31
N ALA A 609 10.38 12.05 23.19
CA ALA A 609 9.55 11.43 24.22
C ALA A 609 10.37 10.66 25.27
N ARG A 610 11.65 10.40 25.02
CA ARG A 610 12.50 9.57 25.89
C ARG A 610 12.67 10.14 27.31
N PRO A 611 12.96 11.44 27.53
CA PRO A 611 13.13 11.96 28.89
C PRO A 611 11.89 11.78 29.77
N ALA A 612 10.69 11.97 29.20
CA ALA A 612 9.44 11.73 29.92
C ALA A 612 9.25 10.24 30.25
N GLN A 613 9.64 9.35 29.33
CA GLN A 613 9.58 7.91 29.55
C GLN A 613 10.57 7.45 30.64
N GLU A 614 11.78 8.00 30.70
CA GLU A 614 12.79 7.69 31.73
C GLU A 614 12.27 8.00 33.15
N VAL A 615 11.46 9.07 33.30
CA VAL A 615 10.80 9.38 34.58
C VAL A 615 9.78 8.31 34.97
N VAL A 616 8.99 7.81 34.02
CA VAL A 616 8.03 6.71 34.27
C VAL A 616 8.76 5.44 34.66
N ASP A 617 9.80 5.08 33.91
CA ASP A 617 10.60 3.88 34.13
C ASP A 617 11.34 3.93 35.48
N GLY A 618 11.88 5.10 35.84
CA GLY A 618 12.51 5.34 37.14
C GLY A 618 11.55 5.16 38.32
N LYS A 619 10.30 5.64 38.18
CA LYS A 619 9.26 5.42 39.20
C LYS A 619 8.97 3.93 39.40
N LEU A 620 8.76 3.19 38.31
CA LEU A 620 8.49 1.74 38.34
C LEU A 620 9.61 0.93 38.99
N LEU A 621 10.87 1.31 38.75
CA LEU A 621 12.04 0.72 39.38
C LEU A 621 12.10 1.06 40.88
N SER A 622 11.96 2.35 41.22
CA SER A 622 12.05 2.81 42.62
C SER A 622 10.93 2.27 43.52
N SER A 623 9.77 1.96 42.94
CA SER A 623 8.64 1.34 43.66
C SER A 623 8.73 -0.18 43.75
N GLY A 624 9.76 -0.82 43.19
CA GLY A 624 9.93 -2.27 43.18
C GLY A 624 8.88 -3.03 42.37
N ILE A 625 8.09 -2.33 41.54
CA ILE A 625 7.05 -2.94 40.70
C ILE A 625 7.69 -3.71 39.54
N VAL A 626 8.83 -3.23 39.04
CA VAL A 626 9.56 -3.81 37.92
C VAL A 626 11.01 -4.06 38.34
N SER A 627 11.56 -5.21 37.94
CA SER A 627 12.96 -5.55 38.13
C SER A 627 13.88 -4.73 37.22
N ALA A 628 15.18 -4.69 37.54
CA ALA A 628 16.19 -4.12 36.64
C ALA A 628 16.27 -4.86 35.28
N THR A 629 15.75 -6.08 35.17
CA THR A 629 15.67 -6.85 33.92
C THR A 629 14.38 -6.62 33.14
N GLY A 630 13.50 -5.71 33.61
CA GLY A 630 12.23 -5.39 32.94
C GLY A 630 11.12 -6.41 33.18
N GLN A 631 11.26 -7.26 34.20
CA GLN A 631 10.20 -8.20 34.61
C GLN A 631 9.28 -7.50 35.62
N GLY A 632 7.97 -7.63 35.42
CA GLY A 632 6.97 -7.03 36.29
C GLY A 632 5.62 -7.74 36.16
N PRO A 633 4.60 -7.28 36.90
CA PRO A 633 3.26 -7.88 36.90
C PRO A 633 2.57 -7.76 35.54
N ASP A 634 1.54 -8.60 35.32
CA ASP A 634 0.62 -8.43 34.19
C ASP A 634 -0.25 -7.17 34.33
N ALA A 635 -0.97 -6.80 33.27
CA ALA A 635 -1.78 -5.59 33.19
C ALA A 635 -2.86 -5.52 34.27
N GLY A 636 -3.52 -6.65 34.56
CA GLY A 636 -4.55 -6.72 35.60
C GLY A 636 -3.98 -6.55 37.01
N THR A 637 -2.81 -7.13 37.27
CA THR A 637 -2.11 -7.04 38.55
C THR A 637 -1.51 -5.66 38.74
N LEU A 638 -0.90 -5.06 37.72
CA LEU A 638 -0.45 -3.67 37.77
C LEU A 638 -1.62 -2.72 38.06
N ALA A 639 -2.75 -2.90 37.38
CA ALA A 639 -3.94 -2.08 37.61
C ALA A 639 -4.48 -2.20 39.04
N ARG A 640 -4.28 -3.34 39.73
CA ARG A 640 -4.62 -3.51 41.15
C ARG A 640 -3.60 -2.82 42.06
N LEU A 641 -2.31 -2.90 41.74
CA LEU A 641 -1.23 -2.26 42.51
C LEU A 641 -1.28 -0.73 42.44
N LEU A 642 -1.82 -0.18 41.35
CA LEU A 642 -1.94 1.27 41.13
C LEU A 642 -3.29 1.86 41.59
N ARG A 643 -4.21 1.03 42.14
CA ARG A 643 -5.41 1.56 42.78
C ARG A 643 -5.03 2.13 44.16
N PRO A 644 -5.51 3.34 44.50
CA PRO A 644 -5.22 4.00 45.77
C PRO A 644 -5.74 3.21 46.97
#